data_AF-A0A2U1SSP6-F1
#
_entry.id   AF-A0A2U1SSP6-F1
#
_cell.length_a   1.000
_cell.length_b   1.000
_cell.length_c   1.000
_cell.angle_alpha   90.00
_cell.angle_beta   90.00
_cell.angle_gamma   90.00
#
_symmetry.space_group_name_H-M   'P 1'
#
loop_
_entity.id
_entity.type
_entity.pdbx_description
1 polymer ?
#
loop_
_entity_poly.entity_id
_entity_poly.type
_entity_poly.pdbx_seq_one_letter_code
_entity_poly.pdbx_strand_id
1 'polypeptide(L)'
;MPRAVDFPQSSRADYFLALTDAGIGLQGPRKVSAANVAAQLAVGAGRVFATWAAAATYAPTKAGERIEVHGDPGTHTDPVVGGTVPNSGVFSGSLAPIGWRWIDDSTLAHLDTQLAAETANRIAGDTAEATARAAADTAEAAARAAADTAEANTRGAADANLQSQISALGGALIADGSWNASTNSPTLASGTGTNGHYRIVSTAGSTALDGESSWAVGDWALFSGGAWKKITGQVVPLEPQITLAQLPSTHVPASITRIVVTGHTSYGDPGWGAVFRRGASGRPLSTQDADGAWWEYVPSDGAIGAGIYGMVMDGAWSVDYSTGVMTMTGTDNAPMLQAAVDDALRFGFRRVNMPVGKARYYDTIHLGYGTSIASIELTSYHMMRPGYVGQGVGAVMIFANSDRPAINVQAGREFMIHGFAIIGLNYGYIERYIFGPEGGRLYNYSADPADWLDPAWTPSGDNPGGLQRHSPLCAIAIDAYKGAQPADHYPTVTYPDWTGIGTTQYGKGGSSDGRIFDLDIHGFPVGIIDSPNGDGNGDFIKITDIVFSRNIVNIAICNTQARNNEIRNLNCVFYHTLLDNVSFGVGAGTIDGPLENIAGGQCYQAFKLNIAQAGPITMSNWYAEGSVRIGEIVGASVLSPEVILDNWNYQCDASEHRWIPPALIHNGTGKYAPTVRLRNPGIVATERLTSLTTGGECIVEGGYIIGAIDLPASHQTAAMRQAVNYAAGAFVGLPRTPLDFGHAIARNKMGRTWVNPDFSHSVTRDGPDALFDTVEFGGVVKQLSQWNTGFIDNQGKQWRFGRAVPHMQFEMSNASVVVVAHSFTNDVLTFNYANALQNNAAVAFSIGDIIMHQNTGTLFVIETIGAADSGHANSYPITARQTNNMRVDSSGEFATQLIADLALPGNMFWFKTGIWIPKWVYYGDFTAASASVANVHLGNGSGAELASHLPSSALPLKMISYELPDAALSWPLSANNAIDTVTAGSPGSLTLTGQAARTGRFPIHPLPLIPA
;
A
#
# COMPACT_ATOMS: atom_id res chain seq x y z
N MET A 1 61.83 -23.96 -0.86
CA MET A 1 62.59 -24.44 -2.04
C MET A 1 61.68 -25.35 -2.86
N PRO A 2 61.70 -25.38 -4.20
CA PRO A 2 62.41 -24.49 -5.13
C PRO A 2 61.56 -24.00 -6.35
N ARG A 3 62.06 -22.88 -6.90
CA ARG A 3 62.27 -22.52 -8.32
C ARG A 3 61.10 -22.47 -9.32
N ALA A 4 60.83 -21.21 -9.68
CA ALA A 4 60.47 -20.74 -11.00
C ALA A 4 61.26 -21.39 -12.14
N VAL A 5 60.59 -21.54 -13.28
CA VAL A 5 61.20 -21.55 -14.61
C VAL A 5 60.57 -20.40 -15.39
N ASP A 6 61.40 -19.42 -15.73
CA ASP A 6 61.10 -18.20 -16.47
C ASP A 6 61.06 -18.41 -18.00
N PHE A 7 60.37 -17.50 -18.69
CA PHE A 7 60.79 -16.65 -19.83
C PHE A 7 59.62 -16.41 -20.82
N PRO A 8 59.53 -15.28 -21.57
CA PRO A 8 59.94 -13.90 -21.31
C PRO A 8 58.80 -12.85 -21.54
N GLN A 9 59.07 -11.59 -21.17
CA GLN A 9 58.14 -10.45 -21.21
C GLN A 9 57.65 -10.03 -22.61
N SER A 10 56.32 -9.81 -22.74
CA SER A 10 55.78 -8.65 -23.46
C SER A 10 54.36 -8.30 -22.94
N SER A 11 54.19 -7.03 -22.54
CA SER A 11 52.94 -6.27 -22.33
C SER A 11 51.71 -7.01 -21.76
N ARG A 12 51.59 -7.05 -20.43
CA ARG A 12 50.42 -7.53 -19.68
C ARG A 12 49.23 -6.58 -19.79
N ALA A 13 48.12 -7.08 -20.33
CA ALA A 13 46.78 -6.65 -19.99
C ALA A 13 46.04 -7.88 -19.42
N ASP A 14 46.40 -8.26 -18.20
CA ASP A 14 45.83 -9.43 -17.52
C ASP A 14 44.73 -9.00 -16.53
N TYR A 15 43.54 -9.47 -16.87
CA TYR A 15 42.41 -9.81 -16.02
C TYR A 15 42.78 -10.10 -14.55
N PHE A 16 42.23 -9.31 -13.63
CA PHE A 16 41.96 -9.76 -12.26
C PHE A 16 40.47 -10.05 -12.13
N LEU A 17 40.17 -11.35 -12.07
CA LEU A 17 38.97 -11.91 -11.45
C LEU A 17 39.04 -11.55 -9.95
N ALA A 18 38.08 -10.77 -9.44
CA ALA A 18 37.85 -10.63 -8.01
C ALA A 18 36.57 -11.40 -7.66
N LEU A 19 36.74 -12.50 -6.92
CA LEU A 19 35.66 -13.18 -6.20
C LEU A 19 35.35 -12.35 -4.94
N THR A 20 34.13 -11.80 -4.86
CA THR A 20 33.54 -11.32 -3.60
C THR A 20 32.08 -11.74 -3.55
N ASP A 21 31.65 -12.23 -2.39
CA ASP A 21 30.29 -12.71 -2.06
C ASP A 21 29.22 -11.62 -2.21
N ALA A 22 28.79 -11.34 -3.43
CA ALA A 22 27.51 -10.71 -3.76
C ALA A 22 27.18 -11.02 -5.22
N GLY A 23 25.90 -11.28 -5.50
CA GLY A 23 25.39 -11.87 -6.75
C GLY A 23 25.88 -11.24 -8.06
N ILE A 24 25.85 -12.08 -9.09
CA ILE A 24 26.29 -11.85 -10.47
C ILE A 24 25.65 -10.56 -11.03
N GLY A 25 26.40 -9.47 -10.99
CA GLY A 25 26.19 -8.31 -11.85
C GLY A 25 27.01 -8.50 -13.13
N LEU A 26 26.39 -9.05 -14.17
CA LEU A 26 26.87 -8.85 -15.54
C LEU A 26 27.04 -7.34 -15.74
N GLN A 27 28.26 -6.88 -16.03
CA GLN A 27 28.46 -5.53 -16.53
C GLN A 27 27.70 -5.43 -17.86
N GLY A 28 26.47 -4.92 -17.80
CA GLY A 28 25.71 -4.53 -18.99
C GLY A 28 26.52 -3.56 -19.84
N PRO A 29 26.23 -3.46 -21.15
CA PRO A 29 26.97 -2.60 -22.06
C PRO A 29 27.04 -1.20 -21.46
N ARG A 30 28.27 -0.67 -21.35
CA ARG A 30 28.61 0.64 -20.81
C ARG A 30 27.64 1.66 -21.39
N LYS A 31 26.62 2.06 -20.61
CA LYS A 31 25.60 3.03 -21.03
C LYS A 31 26.35 4.26 -21.51
N VAL A 32 26.31 4.52 -22.81
CA VAL A 32 26.64 5.85 -23.33
C VAL A 32 25.52 6.73 -22.79
N SER A 33 25.79 7.45 -21.71
CA SER A 33 24.80 8.34 -21.12
C SER A 33 24.43 9.39 -22.17
N ALA A 34 23.20 9.91 -22.12
CA ALA A 34 22.82 11.09 -22.90
C ALA A 34 23.81 12.25 -22.68
N ALA A 35 24.54 12.25 -21.56
CA ALA A 35 25.65 13.16 -21.29
C ALA A 35 26.89 12.93 -22.17
N ASN A 36 27.18 11.71 -22.61
CA ASN A 36 28.28 11.42 -23.55
C ASN A 36 27.89 11.80 -25.00
N VAL A 37 26.63 11.63 -25.38
CA VAL A 37 26.08 12.13 -26.65
C VAL A 37 26.01 13.66 -26.63
N ALA A 38 25.60 14.26 -25.52
CA ALA A 38 25.65 15.70 -25.30
C ALA A 38 27.09 16.24 -25.25
N ALA A 39 28.07 15.46 -24.76
CA ALA A 39 29.48 15.82 -24.78
C ALA A 39 30.11 15.73 -26.18
N GLN A 40 29.61 14.84 -27.06
CA GLN A 40 29.95 14.86 -28.48
C GLN A 40 29.27 16.02 -29.23
N LEU A 41 28.03 16.37 -28.87
CA LEU A 41 27.32 17.57 -29.37
C LEU A 41 27.92 18.88 -28.83
N ALA A 42 28.64 18.84 -27.71
CA ALA A 42 29.31 20.00 -27.11
C ALA A 42 30.68 20.33 -27.72
N VAL A 43 31.11 19.65 -28.80
CA VAL A 43 32.32 20.01 -29.54
C VAL A 43 32.04 21.19 -30.48
N GLY A 44 31.97 22.39 -29.89
CA GLY A 44 32.19 23.67 -30.56
C GLY A 44 30.93 24.46 -30.93
N ALA A 45 30.72 25.61 -30.29
CA ALA A 45 29.69 26.58 -30.61
C ALA A 45 29.81 27.14 -32.06
N GLY A 46 29.27 26.41 -33.04
CA GLY A 46 29.19 26.78 -34.44
C GLY A 46 27.78 27.17 -34.87
N ARG A 47 27.66 28.07 -35.85
CA ARG A 47 26.36 28.53 -36.40
C ARG A 47 25.88 27.53 -37.46
N VAL A 48 24.58 27.21 -37.45
CA VAL A 48 23.94 26.33 -38.44
C VAL A 48 23.19 27.17 -39.46
N PHE A 49 23.33 26.85 -40.75
CA PHE A 49 22.72 27.52 -41.88
C PHE A 49 21.90 26.53 -42.72
N ALA A 50 20.81 27.02 -43.31
CA ALA A 50 19.95 26.20 -44.18
C ALA A 50 20.48 26.06 -45.62
N THR A 51 21.38 26.95 -46.07
CA THR A 51 22.00 26.89 -47.40
C THR A 51 23.44 27.38 -47.36
N TRP A 52 24.27 26.89 -48.28
CA TRP A 52 25.65 27.35 -48.45
C TRP A 52 25.66 28.83 -48.85
N ALA A 53 24.70 29.26 -49.67
CA ALA A 53 24.57 30.67 -50.05
C ALA A 53 24.38 31.58 -48.82
N ALA A 54 23.60 31.15 -47.82
CA ALA A 54 23.46 31.89 -46.58
C ALA A 54 24.76 31.86 -45.75
N ALA A 55 25.40 30.70 -45.62
CA ALA A 55 26.67 30.55 -44.91
C ALA A 55 27.80 31.40 -45.51
N ALA A 56 27.92 31.43 -46.83
CA ALA A 56 28.97 32.16 -47.56
C ALA A 56 28.87 33.69 -47.40
N THR A 57 27.71 34.23 -47.01
CA THR A 57 27.57 35.66 -46.69
C THR A 57 28.21 36.06 -45.37
N TYR A 58 28.56 35.10 -44.52
CA TYR A 58 29.28 35.34 -43.28
C TYR A 58 30.75 35.05 -43.47
N ALA A 59 31.64 35.99 -43.13
CA ALA A 59 33.08 35.73 -43.11
C ALA A 59 33.49 35.14 -41.74
N PRO A 60 34.39 34.14 -41.71
CA PRO A 60 34.90 33.64 -40.44
C PRO A 60 35.66 34.73 -39.70
N THR A 61 35.41 34.86 -38.40
CA THR A 61 36.02 35.88 -37.54
C THR A 61 37.27 35.38 -36.82
N LYS A 62 37.44 34.06 -36.74
CA LYS A 62 38.61 33.39 -36.16
C LYS A 62 38.97 32.13 -36.94
N ALA A 63 40.26 31.82 -37.05
CA ALA A 63 40.72 30.57 -37.66
C ALA A 63 40.24 29.38 -36.81
N GLY A 64 39.68 28.37 -37.45
CA GLY A 64 39.10 27.21 -36.76
C GLY A 64 37.65 27.40 -36.28
N GLU A 65 37.02 28.56 -36.52
CA GLU A 65 35.58 28.74 -36.30
C GLU A 65 34.80 27.65 -37.05
N ARG A 66 33.70 27.13 -36.51
CA ARG A 66 32.92 26.07 -37.17
C ARG A 66 31.54 26.58 -37.55
N ILE A 67 31.07 26.17 -38.72
CA ILE A 67 29.69 26.34 -39.15
C ILE A 67 29.19 25.05 -39.80
N GLU A 68 27.88 24.89 -39.86
CA GLU A 68 27.24 23.75 -40.49
C GLU A 68 26.19 24.21 -41.49
N VAL A 69 26.09 23.50 -42.62
CA VAL A 69 25.04 23.72 -43.62
C VAL A 69 24.27 22.42 -43.81
N HIS A 70 22.95 22.46 -43.63
CA HIS A 70 22.10 21.26 -43.71
C HIS A 70 21.12 21.34 -44.89
N GLY A 71 21.00 20.25 -45.65
CA GLY A 71 19.90 20.06 -46.60
C GLY A 71 19.93 20.94 -47.86
N ASP A 72 21.10 21.47 -48.22
CA ASP A 72 21.32 22.20 -49.48
C ASP A 72 21.89 21.24 -50.55
N PRO A 73 21.07 20.78 -51.51
CA PRO A 73 21.51 19.89 -52.56
C PRO A 73 22.31 20.68 -53.60
N GLY A 74 23.63 20.47 -53.65
CA GLY A 74 24.50 21.12 -54.62
C GLY A 74 25.97 21.04 -54.23
N THR A 75 26.81 21.66 -55.04
CA THR A 75 28.26 21.81 -54.77
C THR A 75 28.70 23.24 -55.02
N HIS A 76 29.70 23.70 -54.28
CA HIS A 76 30.38 24.96 -54.52
C HIS A 76 31.89 24.74 -54.55
N THR A 77 32.64 25.75 -54.97
CA THR A 77 34.10 25.73 -54.87
C THR A 77 34.51 26.22 -53.50
N ASP A 78 35.23 25.39 -52.74
CA ASP A 78 35.78 25.74 -51.44
C ASP A 78 36.66 27.00 -51.60
N PRO A 79 36.30 28.14 -50.99
CA PRO A 79 37.01 29.40 -51.18
C PRO A 79 38.42 29.41 -50.58
N VAL A 80 38.79 28.39 -49.80
CA VAL A 80 40.10 28.27 -49.14
C VAL A 80 41.01 27.29 -49.88
N VAL A 81 40.49 26.13 -50.27
CA VAL A 81 41.28 25.04 -50.89
C VAL A 81 41.11 25.01 -52.42
N GLY A 82 40.06 25.62 -52.95
CA GLY A 82 39.81 25.76 -54.39
C GLY A 82 39.20 24.54 -55.09
N GLY A 83 38.82 23.50 -54.34
CA GLY A 83 38.19 22.28 -54.87
C GLY A 83 36.66 22.31 -54.80
N THR A 84 35.97 21.58 -55.67
CA THR A 84 34.51 21.44 -55.62
C THR A 84 34.11 20.52 -54.45
N VAL A 85 33.27 21.03 -53.55
CA VAL A 85 32.79 20.34 -52.34
C VAL A 85 31.27 20.45 -52.23
N PRO A 86 30.59 19.55 -51.50
CA PRO A 86 29.16 19.64 -51.26
C PRO A 86 28.76 20.94 -50.54
N ASN A 87 27.56 21.45 -50.85
CA ASN A 87 27.00 22.61 -50.14
C ASN A 87 26.63 22.26 -48.69
N SER A 88 26.25 21.02 -48.42
CA SER A 88 25.95 20.53 -47.08
C SER A 88 27.20 19.93 -46.41
N GLY A 89 27.30 20.07 -45.09
CA GLY A 89 28.42 19.55 -44.31
C GLY A 89 28.95 20.55 -43.28
N VAL A 90 30.08 20.20 -42.67
CA VAL A 90 30.77 21.01 -41.65
C VAL A 90 31.93 21.77 -42.29
N PHE A 91 32.03 23.06 -41.97
CA PHE A 91 33.07 23.94 -42.49
C PHE A 91 33.88 24.60 -41.37
N SER A 92 35.17 24.80 -41.60
CA SER A 92 36.09 25.51 -40.72
C SER A 92 36.52 26.85 -41.31
N GLY A 93 36.49 27.90 -40.49
CA GLY A 93 36.93 29.23 -40.89
C GLY A 93 38.44 29.30 -41.07
N SER A 94 38.89 29.81 -42.21
CA SER A 94 40.27 30.22 -42.47
C SER A 94 40.34 31.75 -42.55
N LEU A 95 41.45 32.32 -42.06
CA LEU A 95 41.72 33.76 -42.16
C LEU A 95 42.72 34.11 -43.27
N ALA A 96 43.31 33.12 -43.96
CA ALA A 96 44.23 33.34 -45.08
C ALA A 96 44.31 32.10 -46.01
N PRO A 97 43.68 32.13 -47.20
CA PRO A 97 42.69 33.13 -47.65
C PRO A 97 41.45 33.13 -46.74
N ILE A 98 40.79 34.29 -46.61
CA ILE A 98 39.59 34.43 -45.76
C ILE A 98 38.44 33.67 -46.42
N GLY A 99 37.91 32.65 -45.75
CA GLY A 99 36.82 31.83 -46.28
C GLY A 99 36.56 30.58 -45.44
N TRP A 100 35.46 29.90 -45.73
CA TRP A 100 35.10 28.65 -45.07
C TRP A 100 35.66 27.47 -45.85
N ARG A 101 36.49 26.66 -45.19
CA ARG A 101 37.04 25.41 -45.71
C ARG A 101 36.13 24.25 -45.34
N TRP A 102 35.75 23.42 -46.29
CA TRP A 102 34.97 22.21 -46.03
C TRP A 102 35.82 21.15 -45.32
N ILE A 103 35.23 20.50 -44.31
CA ILE A 103 35.89 19.51 -43.46
C ILE A 103 35.35 18.10 -43.76
N ASP A 104 34.04 17.90 -43.59
CA ASP A 104 33.35 16.63 -43.76
C ASP A 104 31.85 16.82 -44.04
N ASP A 105 31.18 15.74 -44.45
CA ASP A 105 29.73 15.67 -44.75
C ASP A 105 28.90 15.11 -43.57
N SER A 106 29.43 15.10 -42.35
CA SER A 106 28.95 14.19 -41.31
C SER A 106 28.30 14.87 -40.11
N THR A 107 27.02 15.20 -40.22
CA THR A 107 26.15 15.28 -39.04
C THR A 107 24.98 14.31 -39.13
N LEU A 108 24.08 14.41 -40.12
CA LEU A 108 22.88 13.55 -40.14
C LEU A 108 23.14 12.08 -40.50
N ALA A 109 23.92 11.79 -41.55
CA ALA A 109 24.22 10.40 -41.93
C ALA A 109 25.09 9.66 -40.89
N HIS A 110 25.94 10.39 -40.16
CA HIS A 110 26.76 9.83 -39.10
C HIS A 110 25.95 9.58 -37.83
N LEU A 111 25.04 10.48 -37.46
CA LEU A 111 24.10 10.25 -36.36
C LEU A 111 23.14 9.10 -36.65
N ASP A 112 22.60 8.97 -37.86
CA ASP A 112 21.74 7.84 -38.23
C ASP A 112 22.50 6.52 -38.20
N THR A 113 23.76 6.51 -38.65
CA THR A 113 24.62 5.32 -38.59
C THR A 113 25.00 4.98 -37.13
N GLN A 114 25.26 5.98 -36.29
CA GLN A 114 25.55 5.78 -34.86
C GLN A 114 24.31 5.31 -34.09
N LEU A 115 23.14 5.87 -34.38
CA LEU A 115 21.87 5.49 -33.77
C LEU A 115 21.46 4.07 -34.19
N ALA A 116 21.69 3.70 -35.46
CA ALA A 116 21.51 2.34 -35.95
C ALA A 116 22.47 1.36 -35.27
N ALA A 117 23.75 1.73 -35.10
CA ALA A 117 24.73 0.93 -34.40
C ALA A 117 24.41 0.78 -32.90
N GLU A 118 23.94 1.83 -32.24
CA GLU A 118 23.54 1.80 -30.83
C GLU A 118 22.27 0.98 -30.63
N THR A 119 21.30 1.09 -31.54
CA THR A 119 20.09 0.26 -31.53
C THR A 119 20.44 -1.22 -31.74
N ALA A 120 21.35 -1.53 -32.68
CA ALA A 120 21.84 -2.89 -32.90
C ALA A 120 22.59 -3.44 -31.67
N ASN A 121 23.41 -2.62 -31.00
CA ASN A 121 24.10 -3.00 -29.78
C ASN A 121 23.14 -3.25 -28.61
N ARG A 122 22.08 -2.45 -28.48
CA ARG A 122 21.02 -2.67 -27.48
C ARG A 122 20.28 -3.98 -27.73
N ILE A 123 19.87 -4.23 -28.98
CA ILE A 123 19.21 -5.49 -29.35
C ILE A 123 20.13 -6.68 -29.09
N ALA A 124 21.42 -6.57 -29.42
CA ALA A 124 22.41 -7.61 -29.14
C ALA A 124 22.61 -7.83 -27.63
N GLY A 125 22.61 -6.77 -26.83
CA GLY A 125 22.67 -6.84 -25.37
C GLY A 125 21.44 -7.51 -24.75
N ASP A 126 20.23 -7.09 -25.16
CA ASP A 126 18.97 -7.66 -24.69
C ASP A 126 18.85 -9.14 -25.10
N THR A 127 19.32 -9.49 -26.31
CA THR A 127 19.36 -10.88 -26.80
C THR A 127 20.36 -11.72 -26.02
N ALA A 128 21.54 -11.17 -25.70
CA ALA A 128 22.55 -11.86 -24.90
C ALA A 128 22.08 -12.07 -23.45
N GLU A 129 21.39 -11.08 -22.86
CA GLU A 129 20.79 -11.21 -21.53
C GLU A 129 19.67 -12.25 -21.53
N ALA A 130 18.78 -12.25 -22.52
CA ALA A 130 17.74 -13.26 -22.66
C ALA A 130 18.33 -14.67 -22.83
N THR A 131 19.40 -14.80 -23.62
CA THR A 131 20.13 -16.07 -23.81
C THR A 131 20.80 -16.53 -22.52
N ALA A 132 21.40 -15.61 -21.76
CA ALA A 132 22.03 -15.91 -20.47
C ALA A 132 21.00 -16.32 -19.41
N ARG A 133 19.84 -15.67 -19.36
CA ARG A 133 18.71 -16.05 -18.50
C ARG A 133 18.20 -17.45 -18.84
N ALA A 134 17.96 -17.73 -20.13
CA ALA A 134 17.54 -19.07 -20.57
C ALA A 134 18.57 -20.16 -20.26
N ALA A 135 19.88 -19.84 -20.38
CA ALA A 135 20.95 -20.76 -20.00
C ALA A 135 21.02 -20.98 -18.49
N ALA A 136 20.79 -19.94 -17.67
CA ALA A 136 20.72 -20.04 -16.23
C ALA A 136 19.51 -20.87 -15.78
N ASP A 137 18.33 -20.66 -16.36
CA ASP A 137 17.11 -21.44 -16.09
C ASP A 137 17.32 -22.92 -16.46
N THR A 138 18.00 -23.18 -17.59
CA THR A 138 18.36 -24.54 -18.02
C THR A 138 19.34 -25.19 -17.05
N ALA A 139 20.35 -24.44 -16.58
CA ALA A 139 21.32 -24.93 -15.60
C ALA A 139 20.68 -25.20 -14.23
N GLU A 140 19.75 -24.35 -13.79
CA GLU A 140 18.99 -24.57 -12.56
C GLU A 140 18.08 -25.80 -12.67
N ALA A 141 17.38 -25.96 -13.79
CA ALA A 141 16.57 -27.15 -14.06
C ALA A 141 17.42 -28.44 -14.06
N ALA A 142 18.61 -28.40 -14.68
CA ALA A 142 19.55 -29.52 -14.66
C ALA A 142 20.09 -29.81 -13.26
N ALA A 143 20.39 -28.77 -12.46
CA ALA A 143 20.84 -28.92 -11.08
C ALA A 143 19.74 -29.53 -10.18
N ARG A 144 18.48 -29.09 -10.33
CA ARG A 144 17.32 -29.67 -9.64
C ARG A 144 17.14 -31.15 -10.02
N ALA A 145 17.17 -31.48 -11.31
CA ALA A 145 17.07 -32.87 -11.77
C ALA A 145 18.22 -33.77 -11.26
N ALA A 146 19.45 -33.23 -11.17
CA ALA A 146 20.58 -33.94 -10.60
C ALA A 146 20.42 -34.15 -9.08
N ALA A 147 19.90 -33.16 -8.35
CA ALA A 147 19.59 -33.28 -6.93
C ALA A 147 18.49 -34.32 -6.67
N ASP A 148 17.41 -34.32 -7.46
CA ASP A 148 16.33 -35.32 -7.38
C ASP A 148 16.87 -36.73 -7.65
N THR A 149 17.76 -36.87 -8.64
CA THR A 149 18.43 -38.15 -8.94
C THR A 149 19.35 -38.59 -7.79
N ALA A 150 20.08 -37.67 -7.17
CA ALA A 150 20.93 -37.96 -6.02
C ALA A 150 20.11 -38.38 -4.79
N GLU A 151 18.98 -37.72 -4.53
CA GLU A 151 18.06 -38.11 -3.47
C GLU A 151 17.45 -39.49 -3.75
N ALA A 152 16.99 -39.75 -4.98
CA ALA A 152 16.46 -41.04 -5.38
C ALA A 152 17.50 -42.17 -5.21
N ASN A 153 18.76 -41.92 -5.59
CA ASN A 153 19.86 -42.87 -5.38
C ASN A 153 20.13 -43.10 -3.87
N THR A 154 20.07 -42.05 -3.06
CA THR A 154 20.28 -42.14 -1.60
C THR A 154 19.15 -42.94 -0.94
N ARG A 155 17.89 -42.69 -1.33
CA ARG A 155 16.72 -43.47 -0.88
C ARG A 155 16.83 -44.92 -1.32
N GLY A 156 17.17 -45.18 -2.58
CA GLY A 156 17.39 -46.55 -3.08
C GLY A 156 18.51 -47.30 -2.34
N ALA A 157 19.60 -46.61 -1.99
CA ALA A 157 20.68 -47.18 -1.18
C ALA A 157 20.25 -47.44 0.27
N ALA A 158 19.45 -46.53 0.86
CA ALA A 158 18.88 -46.71 2.18
C ALA A 158 17.89 -47.88 2.21
N ASP A 159 17.03 -48.02 1.22
CA ASP A 159 16.09 -49.14 1.06
C ASP A 159 16.84 -50.46 0.86
N ALA A 160 17.90 -50.47 0.06
CA ALA A 160 18.76 -51.66 -0.10
C ALA A 160 19.47 -52.04 1.21
N ASN A 161 19.92 -51.05 1.99
CA ASN A 161 20.52 -51.27 3.30
C ASN A 161 19.48 -51.79 4.30
N LEU A 162 18.28 -51.20 4.32
CA LEU A 162 17.16 -51.65 5.14
C LEU A 162 16.76 -53.08 4.77
N GLN A 163 16.68 -53.41 3.48
CA GLN A 163 16.37 -54.75 2.99
C GLN A 163 17.47 -55.76 3.35
N SER A 164 18.73 -55.33 3.34
CA SER A 164 19.87 -56.12 3.82
C SER A 164 19.81 -56.36 5.33
N GLN A 165 19.45 -55.34 6.12
CA GLN A 165 19.22 -55.46 7.57
C GLN A 165 18.02 -56.37 7.89
N ILE A 166 16.93 -56.27 7.13
CA ILE A 166 15.75 -57.14 7.21
C ILE A 166 16.12 -58.59 6.84
N SER A 167 16.95 -58.77 5.81
CA SER A 167 17.44 -60.09 5.42
C SER A 167 18.43 -60.66 6.45
N ALA A 168 19.23 -59.81 7.10
CA ALA A 168 20.12 -60.17 8.20
C ALA A 168 19.38 -60.49 9.50
N LEU A 169 18.16 -59.94 9.68
CA LEU A 169 17.20 -60.37 10.70
C LEU A 169 16.62 -61.77 10.40
N GLY A 170 17.00 -62.43 9.29
CA GLY A 170 16.70 -63.84 9.01
C GLY A 170 17.33 -64.86 9.98
N GLY A 171 17.99 -64.40 11.05
CA GLY A 171 18.39 -65.18 12.24
C GLY A 171 17.73 -64.71 13.55
N ALA A 172 16.71 -63.84 13.48
CA ALA A 172 16.04 -63.27 14.64
C ALA A 172 15.21 -64.31 15.39
N LEU A 173 15.14 -64.13 16.71
CA LEU A 173 14.28 -64.91 17.58
C LEU A 173 12.81 -64.51 17.33
N ILE A 174 11.97 -65.43 16.88
CA ILE A 174 10.54 -65.20 16.57
C ILE A 174 9.70 -65.75 17.72
N ALA A 175 8.95 -64.89 18.41
CA ALA A 175 8.11 -65.29 19.53
C ALA A 175 6.82 -65.97 19.05
N ASP A 176 6.66 -67.25 19.34
CA ASP A 176 5.47 -68.07 19.01
C ASP A 176 4.40 -68.07 20.12
N GLY A 177 4.47 -67.10 21.02
CA GLY A 177 3.56 -66.95 22.16
C GLY A 177 4.00 -67.69 23.42
N SER A 178 3.07 -67.85 24.36
CA SER A 178 3.34 -68.55 25.61
C SER A 178 3.28 -70.08 25.47
N TRP A 179 3.92 -70.77 26.41
CA TRP A 179 3.90 -72.23 26.51
C TRP A 179 3.71 -72.67 27.97
N ASN A 180 2.79 -73.59 28.19
CA ASN A 180 2.60 -74.22 29.49
C ASN A 180 3.47 -75.50 29.55
N ALA A 181 4.58 -75.44 30.26
CA ALA A 181 5.54 -76.54 30.36
C ALA A 181 5.05 -77.71 31.23
N SER A 182 3.94 -77.55 31.98
CA SER A 182 3.34 -78.63 32.77
C SER A 182 2.40 -79.51 31.94
N THR A 183 1.70 -78.92 30.98
CA THR A 183 0.70 -79.61 30.13
C THR A 183 1.16 -79.78 28.68
N ASN A 184 2.34 -79.25 28.33
CA ASN A 184 2.86 -79.17 26.96
C ASN A 184 1.85 -78.55 25.98
N SER A 185 1.38 -77.34 26.30
CA SER A 185 0.37 -76.65 25.50
C SER A 185 0.85 -75.26 25.09
N PRO A 186 0.96 -74.97 23.77
CA PRO A 186 0.80 -75.89 22.64
C PRO A 186 1.84 -77.01 22.63
N THR A 187 1.53 -78.14 21.97
CA THR A 187 2.40 -79.32 21.95
C THR A 187 3.71 -79.03 21.23
N LEU A 188 4.81 -79.09 21.97
CA LEU A 188 6.16 -79.11 21.44
C LEU A 188 6.70 -80.54 21.48
N ALA A 189 7.46 -80.93 20.45
CA ALA A 189 8.11 -82.23 20.38
C ALA A 189 9.62 -82.04 20.14
N SER A 190 10.43 -82.88 20.77
CA SER A 190 11.88 -82.94 20.57
C SER A 190 12.24 -83.04 19.09
N GLY A 191 13.28 -82.32 18.67
CA GLY A 191 13.79 -82.31 17.30
C GLY A 191 12.87 -81.66 16.26
N THR A 192 11.72 -81.12 16.67
CA THR A 192 10.70 -80.58 15.76
C THR A 192 10.35 -79.14 16.12
N GLY A 193 10.61 -78.22 15.19
CA GLY A 193 10.31 -76.79 15.32
C GLY A 193 10.89 -76.00 14.15
N THR A 194 10.69 -74.69 14.16
CA THR A 194 11.27 -73.77 13.17
C THR A 194 12.47 -73.07 13.79
N ASN A 195 13.66 -73.16 13.16
CA ASN A 195 14.86 -72.53 13.71
C ASN A 195 14.62 -71.03 13.94
N GLY A 196 14.98 -70.54 15.13
CA GLY A 196 14.76 -69.16 15.55
C GLY A 196 13.43 -68.91 16.27
N HIS A 197 12.47 -69.84 16.21
CA HIS A 197 11.21 -69.67 16.94
C HIS A 197 11.36 -70.02 18.42
N TYR A 198 10.79 -69.20 19.31
CA TYR A 198 10.79 -69.46 20.75
C TYR A 198 9.42 -69.21 21.38
N ARG A 199 9.16 -69.89 22.50
CA ARG A 199 7.98 -69.64 23.33
C ARG A 199 8.40 -69.30 24.76
N ILE A 200 7.65 -68.43 25.41
CA ILE A 200 7.89 -68.04 26.81
C ILE A 200 7.06 -68.93 27.72
N VAL A 201 7.69 -69.54 28.73
CA VAL A 201 7.03 -70.39 29.71
C VAL A 201 6.08 -69.55 30.56
N SER A 202 4.78 -69.75 30.38
CA SER A 202 3.74 -69.09 31.20
C SER A 202 3.37 -69.89 32.46
N THR A 203 3.75 -71.17 32.51
CA THR A 203 3.50 -72.06 33.65
C THR A 203 4.66 -73.03 33.77
N ALA A 204 5.32 -73.05 34.93
CA ALA A 204 6.44 -73.93 35.21
C ALA A 204 6.05 -75.41 35.08
N GLY A 205 6.98 -76.27 34.68
CA GLY A 205 6.70 -77.69 34.50
C GLY A 205 7.91 -78.50 34.04
N SER A 206 7.67 -79.80 33.80
CA SER A 206 8.73 -80.79 33.56
C SER A 206 8.67 -81.50 32.21
N THR A 207 7.95 -80.93 31.23
CA THR A 207 7.92 -81.48 29.86
C THR A 207 9.33 -81.56 29.29
N ALA A 208 9.75 -82.77 28.89
CA ALA A 208 11.08 -83.03 28.35
C ALA A 208 11.16 -82.66 26.86
N LEU A 209 12.05 -81.73 26.52
CA LEU A 209 12.36 -81.34 25.14
C LEU A 209 13.88 -81.38 24.93
N ASP A 210 14.33 -82.25 24.04
CA ASP A 210 15.74 -82.38 23.62
C ASP A 210 16.77 -82.41 24.78
N GLY A 211 16.39 -83.04 25.90
CA GLY A 211 17.24 -83.20 27.08
C GLY A 211 17.00 -82.18 28.21
N GLU A 212 16.20 -81.14 27.99
CA GLU A 212 15.76 -80.21 29.04
C GLU A 212 14.40 -80.61 29.60
N SER A 213 14.25 -80.62 30.93
CA SER A 213 13.02 -81.01 31.62
C SER A 213 12.71 -80.14 32.84
N SER A 214 13.37 -78.99 32.98
CA SER A 214 13.16 -78.05 34.08
C SER A 214 12.82 -76.68 33.51
N TRP A 215 11.57 -76.24 33.66
CA TRP A 215 11.10 -74.97 33.13
C TRP A 215 10.45 -74.14 34.23
N ALA A 216 10.96 -72.93 34.46
CA ALA A 216 10.37 -71.93 35.34
C ALA A 216 9.54 -70.92 34.55
N VAL A 217 8.59 -70.26 35.19
CA VAL A 217 7.83 -69.16 34.56
C VAL A 217 8.79 -68.05 34.13
N GLY A 218 8.68 -67.62 32.88
CA GLY A 218 9.55 -66.62 32.26
C GLY A 218 10.71 -67.20 31.44
N ASP A 219 11.06 -68.48 31.60
CA ASP A 219 12.05 -69.15 30.75
C ASP A 219 11.60 -69.18 29.28
N TRP A 220 12.55 -69.24 28.33
CA TRP A 220 12.25 -69.34 26.90
C TRP A 220 12.67 -70.72 26.39
N ALA A 221 11.76 -71.40 25.68
CA ALA A 221 12.05 -72.58 24.89
C ALA A 221 12.29 -72.16 23.43
N LEU A 222 13.54 -72.17 22.98
CA LEU A 222 13.97 -71.75 21.64
C LEU A 222 14.35 -72.96 20.78
N PHE A 223 13.75 -73.11 19.61
CA PHE A 223 14.19 -74.12 18.65
C PHE A 223 15.35 -73.61 17.79
N SER A 224 16.52 -74.24 17.86
CA SER A 224 17.72 -73.82 17.12
C SER A 224 18.67 -74.99 16.88
N GLY A 225 19.06 -75.18 15.62
CA GLY A 225 19.99 -76.25 15.21
C GLY A 225 19.36 -77.64 15.28
N GLY A 226 18.05 -77.74 15.10
CA GLY A 226 17.32 -79.01 15.16
C GLY A 226 17.01 -79.53 16.57
N ALA A 227 17.11 -78.68 17.59
CA ALA A 227 16.79 -79.01 18.98
C ALA A 227 16.18 -77.81 19.73
N TRP A 228 15.34 -78.08 20.73
CA TRP A 228 14.89 -77.10 21.71
C TRP A 228 16.01 -76.81 22.71
N LYS A 229 16.24 -75.52 22.96
CA LYS A 229 17.22 -75.01 23.92
C LYS A 229 16.51 -74.10 24.91
N LYS A 230 16.90 -74.20 26.17
CA LYS A 230 16.40 -73.33 27.23
C LYS A 230 17.24 -72.07 27.36
N ILE A 231 16.57 -70.93 27.51
CA ILE A 231 17.16 -69.67 27.96
C ILE A 231 16.42 -69.26 29.24
N THR A 232 17.15 -69.04 30.33
CA THR A 232 16.54 -68.68 31.61
C THR A 232 16.00 -67.24 31.57
N GLY A 233 14.75 -67.04 31.99
CA GLY A 233 14.12 -65.73 31.98
C GLY A 233 14.41 -64.91 33.24
N GLN A 234 14.67 -63.60 33.07
CA GLN A 234 14.60 -62.61 34.14
C GLN A 234 13.33 -61.76 33.96
N VAL A 235 12.49 -61.67 34.99
CA VAL A 235 11.31 -60.80 34.97
C VAL A 235 11.77 -59.35 35.14
N VAL A 236 11.55 -58.49 34.15
CA VAL A 236 11.75 -57.03 34.26
C VAL A 236 10.40 -56.34 34.05
N PRO A 237 9.88 -55.53 34.99
CA PRO A 237 8.68 -54.73 34.78
C PRO A 237 8.95 -53.60 33.76
N LEU A 238 7.93 -53.22 32.98
CA LEU A 238 7.93 -52.05 32.09
C LEU A 238 8.23 -50.77 32.90
N GLU A 239 9.02 -49.86 32.32
CA GLU A 239 9.37 -48.55 32.88
C GLU A 239 8.12 -47.75 33.34
N PRO A 240 8.14 -47.09 34.52
CA PRO A 240 7.00 -46.32 35.00
C PRO A 240 6.79 -45.03 34.21
N GLN A 241 5.58 -44.82 33.68
CA GLN A 241 5.16 -43.55 33.08
C GLN A 241 4.54 -42.64 34.14
N ILE A 242 5.08 -41.43 34.30
CA ILE A 242 4.66 -40.45 35.32
C ILE A 242 4.30 -39.12 34.64
N THR A 243 3.18 -38.51 35.02
CA THR A 243 2.82 -37.12 34.68
C THR A 243 3.24 -36.17 35.80
N LEU A 244 3.33 -34.86 35.54
CA LEU A 244 3.73 -33.88 36.57
C LEU A 244 2.76 -33.87 37.76
N ALA A 245 1.46 -33.97 37.52
CA ALA A 245 0.43 -34.03 38.55
C ALA A 245 0.52 -35.28 39.44
N GLN A 246 1.10 -36.38 38.93
CA GLN A 246 1.31 -37.61 39.70
C GLN A 246 2.59 -37.56 40.55
N LEU A 247 3.54 -36.69 40.20
CA LEU A 247 4.86 -36.63 40.85
C LEU A 247 4.77 -36.44 42.39
N PRO A 248 3.90 -35.56 42.95
CA PRO A 248 3.75 -35.41 44.40
C PRO A 248 3.29 -36.66 45.14
N SER A 249 2.68 -37.62 44.44
CA SER A 249 2.25 -38.91 44.99
C SER A 249 3.16 -40.08 44.63
N THR A 250 4.23 -39.82 43.87
CA THR A 250 5.14 -40.83 43.36
C THR A 250 6.44 -40.84 44.15
N HIS A 251 6.90 -42.02 44.55
CA HIS A 251 8.22 -42.18 45.17
C HIS A 251 9.28 -42.27 44.08
N VAL A 252 10.29 -41.40 44.10
CA VAL A 252 11.35 -41.37 43.07
C VAL A 252 12.70 -41.67 43.70
N PRO A 253 13.31 -42.84 43.42
CA PRO A 253 14.54 -43.28 44.07
C PRO A 253 15.65 -42.23 44.04
N ALA A 254 16.35 -42.02 45.16
CA ALA A 254 17.36 -40.97 45.32
C ALA A 254 18.47 -40.97 44.25
N SER A 255 18.72 -42.10 43.59
CA SER A 255 19.67 -42.25 42.48
C SER A 255 19.22 -41.56 41.19
N ILE A 256 17.93 -41.31 41.01
CA ILE A 256 17.38 -40.62 39.84
C ILE A 256 17.53 -39.11 40.03
N THR A 257 18.32 -38.48 39.18
CA THR A 257 18.61 -37.03 39.24
C THR A 257 17.85 -36.23 38.19
N ARG A 258 17.22 -36.91 37.22
CA ARG A 258 16.48 -36.30 36.10
C ARG A 258 15.30 -37.20 35.72
N ILE A 259 14.15 -36.59 35.43
CA ILE A 259 12.96 -37.28 34.94
C ILE A 259 12.41 -36.54 33.72
N VAL A 260 11.72 -37.28 32.85
CA VAL A 260 10.94 -36.73 31.76
C VAL A 260 9.48 -37.05 32.07
N VAL A 261 8.63 -36.03 32.14
CA VAL A 261 7.21 -36.25 32.38
C VAL A 261 6.50 -36.58 31.07
N THR A 262 5.49 -37.43 31.18
CA THR A 262 4.63 -37.80 30.05
C THR A 262 3.46 -36.84 29.84
N GLY A 263 3.45 -35.70 30.54
CA GLY A 263 2.41 -34.67 30.47
C GLY A 263 2.30 -33.91 31.79
N HIS A 264 1.55 -32.81 31.79
CA HIS A 264 1.21 -32.06 32.98
C HIS A 264 0.20 -32.83 33.86
N THR A 265 -0.96 -33.20 33.30
CA THR A 265 -2.02 -33.96 33.98
C THR A 265 -2.29 -35.31 33.34
N SER A 266 -2.17 -35.40 32.01
CA SER A 266 -2.53 -36.58 31.24
C SER A 266 -1.41 -36.97 30.29
N TYR A 267 -1.31 -38.27 29.99
CA TYR A 267 -0.33 -38.76 29.03
C TYR A 267 -0.53 -38.08 27.66
N GLY A 268 0.53 -37.47 27.13
CA GLY A 268 0.55 -36.83 25.82
C GLY A 268 -0.09 -35.45 25.75
N ASP A 269 -0.44 -34.84 26.87
CA ASP A 269 -0.88 -33.43 26.88
C ASP A 269 0.27 -32.48 26.49
N PRO A 270 0.01 -31.17 26.29
CA PRO A 270 1.03 -30.24 25.82
C PRO A 270 2.28 -30.09 26.72
N GLY A 271 2.26 -30.60 27.95
CA GLY A 271 3.43 -30.67 28.85
C GLY A 271 4.32 -31.90 28.62
N TRP A 272 3.96 -32.79 27.68
CA TRP A 272 4.70 -34.03 27.41
C TRP A 272 6.16 -33.75 26.99
N GLY A 273 7.07 -34.58 27.51
CA GLY A 273 8.50 -34.46 27.21
C GLY A 273 9.24 -33.41 28.04
N ALA A 274 8.54 -32.67 28.91
CA ALA A 274 9.17 -31.72 29.81
C ALA A 274 10.11 -32.42 30.78
N VAL A 275 11.27 -31.80 30.99
CA VAL A 275 12.35 -32.42 31.74
C VAL A 275 12.50 -31.75 33.08
N PHE A 276 12.56 -32.54 34.14
CA PHE A 276 12.80 -32.04 35.49
C PHE A 276 14.10 -32.62 36.03
N ARG A 277 14.79 -31.84 36.86
CA ARG A 277 15.96 -32.30 37.60
C ARG A 277 15.72 -32.18 39.09
N ARG A 278 16.38 -33.01 39.87
CA ARG A 278 16.37 -32.92 41.32
C ARG A 278 17.12 -31.63 41.75
N GLY A 279 16.51 -30.81 42.60
CA GLY A 279 17.00 -29.46 42.91
C GLY A 279 16.51 -28.91 44.25
N ALA A 280 16.38 -27.59 44.37
CA ALA A 280 15.90 -26.87 45.54
C ALA A 280 14.64 -26.05 45.19
N SER A 281 13.83 -25.67 46.18
CA SER A 281 12.71 -24.75 45.95
C SER A 281 13.22 -23.38 45.47
N GLY A 282 12.61 -22.82 44.41
CA GLY A 282 12.94 -21.45 43.95
C GLY A 282 13.41 -21.34 42.50
N ARG A 283 13.00 -22.27 41.63
CA ARG A 283 13.18 -22.23 40.18
C ARG A 283 11.82 -22.21 39.47
N PRO A 284 11.75 -21.87 38.16
CA PRO A 284 10.51 -21.96 37.40
C PRO A 284 9.88 -23.33 37.58
N LEU A 285 8.57 -23.35 37.85
CA LEU A 285 7.76 -24.54 38.06
C LEU A 285 8.50 -25.66 38.82
N SER A 286 8.52 -25.57 40.16
CA SER A 286 9.10 -26.59 41.04
C SER A 286 8.02 -27.31 41.85
N THR A 287 8.18 -28.62 42.02
CA THR A 287 7.25 -29.47 42.79
C THR A 287 8.02 -30.51 43.60
N GLN A 288 7.39 -31.12 44.58
CA GLN A 288 7.99 -32.20 45.37
C GLN A 288 7.48 -33.56 44.89
N ASP A 289 8.29 -34.60 45.07
CA ASP A 289 7.83 -35.99 45.01
C ASP A 289 7.26 -36.45 46.36
N ALA A 290 6.76 -37.69 46.43
CA ALA A 290 6.19 -38.25 47.68
C ALA A 290 7.22 -38.34 48.82
N ASP A 291 8.51 -38.35 48.50
CA ASP A 291 9.62 -38.38 49.45
C ASP A 291 10.02 -36.97 49.92
N GLY A 292 9.37 -35.91 49.40
CA GLY A 292 9.63 -34.51 49.70
C GLY A 292 10.83 -33.91 48.97
N ALA A 293 11.43 -34.62 48.00
CA ALA A 293 12.53 -34.09 47.21
C ALA A 293 12.01 -33.11 46.14
N TRP A 294 12.70 -31.98 45.98
CA TRP A 294 12.33 -30.97 45.00
C TRP A 294 12.77 -31.35 43.59
N TRP A 295 11.85 -31.14 42.65
CA TRP A 295 12.03 -31.29 41.21
C TRP A 295 11.79 -29.95 40.53
N GLU A 296 12.78 -29.48 39.78
CA GLU A 296 12.77 -28.20 39.07
C GLU A 296 12.64 -28.43 37.57
N TYR A 297 11.78 -27.66 36.89
CA TYR A 297 11.71 -27.69 35.44
C TYR A 297 13.03 -27.25 34.80
N VAL A 298 13.46 -27.99 33.78
CA VAL A 298 14.65 -27.72 32.97
C VAL A 298 14.18 -27.49 31.53
N PRO A 299 14.06 -26.22 31.12
CA PRO A 299 13.71 -25.91 29.74
C PRO A 299 14.79 -26.42 28.78
N SER A 300 14.39 -27.15 27.75
CA SER A 300 15.29 -27.88 26.84
C SER A 300 16.10 -26.99 25.90
N ASP A 301 15.65 -25.75 25.68
CA ASP A 301 16.17 -24.78 24.71
C ASP A 301 16.31 -23.36 25.30
N GLY A 302 16.19 -23.22 26.62
CA GLY A 302 16.16 -21.92 27.30
C GLY A 302 14.83 -21.16 27.14
N ALA A 303 13.77 -21.81 26.63
CA ALA A 303 12.42 -21.25 26.55
C ALA A 303 11.45 -21.97 27.48
N ILE A 304 10.57 -21.21 28.15
CA ILE A 304 9.52 -21.78 28.98
C ILE A 304 8.39 -22.26 28.07
N GLY A 305 8.13 -23.57 28.07
CA GLY A 305 7.01 -24.17 27.35
C GLY A 305 5.72 -24.03 28.15
N ALA A 306 4.77 -23.22 27.71
CA ALA A 306 3.54 -22.96 28.48
C ALA A 306 2.65 -24.21 28.65
N GLY A 307 2.82 -25.23 27.80
CA GLY A 307 2.16 -26.53 27.94
C GLY A 307 2.41 -27.22 29.29
N ILE A 308 3.59 -27.03 29.90
CA ILE A 308 3.91 -27.65 31.20
C ILE A 308 3.18 -27.00 32.38
N TYR A 309 2.51 -25.86 32.18
CA TYR A 309 1.64 -25.20 33.15
C TYR A 309 0.19 -25.68 33.06
N GLY A 310 -0.09 -26.71 32.24
CA GLY A 310 -1.42 -27.32 32.15
C GLY A 310 -2.33 -26.68 31.12
N MET A 311 -1.76 -26.03 30.10
CA MET A 311 -2.57 -25.51 28.99
C MET A 311 -3.32 -26.66 28.28
N VAL A 312 -4.57 -26.37 27.92
CA VAL A 312 -5.48 -27.27 27.19
C VAL A 312 -5.86 -26.63 25.87
N MET A 313 -5.56 -27.32 24.76
CA MET A 313 -5.79 -26.82 23.40
C MET A 313 -7.18 -27.22 22.86
N ASP A 314 -8.22 -27.00 23.67
CA ASP A 314 -9.63 -27.33 23.39
C ASP A 314 -10.46 -26.11 22.93
N GLY A 315 -9.80 -25.00 22.60
CA GLY A 315 -10.44 -23.76 22.18
C GLY A 315 -11.16 -23.91 20.84
N ALA A 316 -12.37 -23.38 20.74
CA ALA A 316 -13.12 -23.32 19.49
C ALA A 316 -13.99 -22.06 19.41
N TRP A 317 -14.30 -21.62 18.19
CA TRP A 317 -15.23 -20.51 17.96
C TRP A 317 -16.16 -20.80 16.78
N SER A 318 -17.34 -20.18 16.81
CA SER A 318 -18.33 -20.20 15.73
C SER A 318 -19.04 -18.85 15.63
N VAL A 319 -19.43 -18.45 14.43
CA VAL A 319 -20.23 -17.24 14.19
C VAL A 319 -21.63 -17.62 13.77
N ASP A 320 -22.63 -17.05 14.43
CA ASP A 320 -24.00 -17.04 13.93
C ASP A 320 -24.16 -15.88 12.95
N TYR A 321 -24.13 -16.16 11.65
CA TYR A 321 -24.24 -15.14 10.60
C TYR A 321 -25.58 -14.39 10.60
N SER A 322 -26.63 -14.97 11.19
CA SER A 322 -27.93 -14.32 11.28
C SER A 322 -27.96 -13.22 12.34
N THR A 323 -27.15 -13.35 13.41
CA THR A 323 -27.07 -12.39 14.53
C THR A 323 -25.75 -11.62 14.56
N GLY A 324 -24.70 -12.11 13.92
CA GLY A 324 -23.33 -11.57 14.00
C GLY A 324 -22.63 -11.98 15.30
N VAL A 325 -23.29 -12.76 16.15
CA VAL A 325 -22.76 -13.14 17.46
C VAL A 325 -21.71 -14.23 17.26
N MET A 326 -20.53 -13.99 17.86
CA MET A 326 -19.45 -14.96 17.93
C MET A 326 -19.50 -15.71 19.26
N THR A 327 -19.57 -17.03 19.22
CA THR A 327 -19.49 -17.90 20.41
C THR A 327 -18.12 -18.53 20.49
N MET A 328 -17.49 -18.47 21.67
CA MET A 328 -16.19 -19.08 21.96
C MET A 328 -16.33 -20.11 23.08
N THR A 329 -15.68 -21.26 22.93
CA THR A 329 -15.74 -22.41 23.86
C THR A 329 -14.35 -22.96 24.14
N GLY A 330 -14.23 -23.82 25.15
CA GLY A 330 -12.96 -24.38 25.63
C GLY A 330 -12.57 -23.85 27.00
N THR A 331 -11.50 -24.44 27.55
CA THR A 331 -10.90 -24.12 28.84
C THR A 331 -10.23 -22.76 28.80
N ASP A 332 -10.37 -21.96 29.88
CA ASP A 332 -9.65 -20.70 30.00
C ASP A 332 -8.16 -20.97 30.31
N ASN A 333 -7.30 -20.60 29.37
CA ASN A 333 -5.86 -20.81 29.42
C ASN A 333 -5.08 -19.57 29.87
N ALA A 334 -5.75 -18.45 30.16
CA ALA A 334 -5.09 -17.22 30.61
C ALA A 334 -4.24 -17.44 31.89
N PRO A 335 -4.73 -18.14 32.93
CA PRO A 335 -3.92 -18.39 34.14
C PRO A 335 -2.66 -19.22 33.85
N MET A 336 -2.75 -20.22 32.97
CA MET A 336 -1.63 -21.11 32.65
C MET A 336 -0.55 -20.38 31.85
N LEU A 337 -0.95 -19.62 30.83
CA LEU A 337 0.01 -18.85 30.03
C LEU A 337 0.61 -17.69 30.84
N GLN A 338 -0.20 -16.99 31.65
CA GLN A 338 0.31 -15.92 32.50
C GLN A 338 1.31 -16.47 33.53
N ALA A 339 1.07 -17.64 34.12
CA ALA A 339 2.03 -18.27 35.04
C ALA A 339 3.38 -18.59 34.35
N ALA A 340 3.35 -19.06 33.09
CA ALA A 340 4.56 -19.29 32.31
C ALA A 340 5.33 -17.99 32.02
N VAL A 341 4.60 -16.91 31.70
CA VAL A 341 5.15 -15.56 31.50
C VAL A 341 5.74 -15.00 32.79
N ASP A 342 5.05 -15.15 33.91
CA ASP A 342 5.50 -14.66 35.22
C ASP A 342 6.78 -15.35 35.67
N ASP A 343 6.88 -16.66 35.49
CA ASP A 343 8.10 -17.40 35.76
C ASP A 343 9.23 -16.96 34.80
N ALA A 344 8.92 -16.67 33.54
CA ALA A 344 9.93 -16.18 32.60
C ALA A 344 10.49 -14.81 33.06
N LEU A 345 9.59 -13.88 33.40
CA LEU A 345 9.96 -12.55 33.89
C LEU A 345 10.73 -12.62 35.22
N ARG A 346 10.26 -13.44 36.17
CA ARG A 346 10.86 -13.56 37.50
C ARG A 346 12.25 -14.18 37.47
N PHE A 347 12.46 -15.19 36.62
CA PHE A 347 13.70 -15.97 36.59
C PHE A 347 14.62 -15.63 35.41
N GLY A 348 14.28 -14.62 34.60
CA GLY A 348 15.13 -14.11 33.52
C GLY A 348 15.17 -14.97 32.27
N PHE A 349 14.09 -15.71 31.97
CA PHE A 349 13.96 -16.40 30.69
C PHE A 349 13.44 -15.45 29.62
N ARG A 350 14.06 -15.51 28.45
CA ARG A 350 13.74 -14.61 27.35
C ARG A 350 12.46 -14.99 26.62
N ARG A 351 12.16 -16.28 26.49
CA ARG A 351 11.14 -16.80 25.58
C ARG A 351 10.12 -17.68 26.28
N VAL A 352 8.85 -17.51 25.90
CA VAL A 352 7.72 -18.36 26.26
C VAL A 352 7.10 -18.92 24.98
N ASN A 353 6.97 -20.26 24.92
CA ASN A 353 6.42 -20.98 23.77
C ASN A 353 5.03 -21.55 24.10
N MET A 354 4.05 -21.20 23.28
CA MET A 354 2.70 -21.78 23.35
C MET A 354 2.61 -23.07 22.53
N PRO A 355 1.88 -24.10 23.02
CA PRO A 355 1.54 -25.28 22.23
C PRO A 355 0.83 -24.93 20.91
N VAL A 356 1.01 -25.78 19.90
CA VAL A 356 0.24 -25.73 18.66
C VAL A 356 -1.20 -26.15 18.97
N GLY A 357 -2.18 -25.47 18.37
CA GLY A 357 -3.60 -25.71 18.58
C GLY A 357 -4.35 -24.43 18.94
N LYS A 358 -5.62 -24.57 19.31
CA LYS A 358 -6.50 -23.45 19.65
C LYS A 358 -6.72 -23.41 21.15
N ALA A 359 -6.51 -22.26 21.77
CA ALA A 359 -6.75 -22.07 23.20
C ALA A 359 -7.60 -20.83 23.43
N ARG A 360 -8.50 -20.90 24.39
CA ARG A 360 -9.36 -19.80 24.80
C ARG A 360 -8.75 -19.02 25.97
N TYR A 361 -8.94 -17.72 25.97
CA TYR A 361 -8.43 -16.79 26.99
C TYR A 361 -9.53 -15.83 27.43
N TYR A 362 -9.63 -15.56 28.73
CA TYR A 362 -10.57 -14.59 29.30
C TYR A 362 -9.92 -13.37 29.97
N ASP A 363 -8.60 -13.37 30.13
CA ASP A 363 -7.88 -12.25 30.75
C ASP A 363 -6.65 -11.84 29.93
N THR A 364 -6.16 -10.64 30.19
CA THR A 364 -4.99 -10.05 29.54
C THR A 364 -3.74 -10.87 29.84
N ILE A 365 -2.95 -11.15 28.81
CA ILE A 365 -1.60 -11.68 28.98
C ILE A 365 -0.61 -10.51 29.14
N HIS A 366 -0.07 -10.33 30.34
CA HIS A 366 0.85 -9.26 30.70
C HIS A 366 2.30 -9.66 30.47
N LEU A 367 2.89 -9.09 29.41
CA LEU A 367 4.30 -9.20 29.05
C LEU A 367 5.14 -8.12 29.75
N GLY A 368 5.12 -8.16 31.08
CA GLY A 368 5.76 -7.18 31.95
C GLY A 368 4.75 -6.28 32.68
N TYR A 369 5.21 -5.71 33.80
CA TYR A 369 4.36 -4.96 34.74
C TYR A 369 4.82 -3.52 34.99
N GLY A 370 5.85 -3.04 34.27
CA GLY A 370 6.24 -1.64 34.31
C GLY A 370 7.07 -1.18 35.50
N THR A 371 7.48 -2.07 36.41
CA THR A 371 8.40 -1.76 37.53
C THR A 371 9.87 -1.81 37.17
N SER A 372 10.20 -2.59 36.15
CA SER A 372 11.54 -2.70 35.56
C SER A 372 11.40 -2.96 34.07
N ILE A 373 12.48 -2.75 33.34
CA ILE A 373 12.52 -3.05 31.92
C ILE A 373 12.42 -4.57 31.73
N ALA A 374 11.48 -5.02 30.89
CA ALA A 374 11.30 -6.42 30.55
C ALA A 374 11.69 -6.68 29.09
N SER A 375 12.48 -7.72 28.85
CA SER A 375 12.77 -8.23 27.51
C SER A 375 12.20 -9.64 27.41
N ILE A 376 11.00 -9.76 26.84
CA ILE A 376 10.29 -11.04 26.71
C ILE A 376 9.82 -11.29 25.28
N GLU A 377 9.93 -12.54 24.86
CA GLU A 377 9.50 -13.07 23.57
C GLU A 377 8.34 -14.04 23.82
N LEU A 378 7.17 -13.74 23.25
CA LEU A 378 6.03 -14.64 23.22
C LEU A 378 5.89 -15.22 21.81
N THR A 379 5.91 -16.54 21.69
CA THR A 379 5.79 -17.24 20.41
C THR A 379 5.11 -18.61 20.54
N SER A 380 4.91 -19.31 19.43
CA SER A 380 4.42 -20.69 19.40
C SER A 380 5.55 -21.70 19.22
N TYR A 381 5.31 -22.96 19.59
CA TYR A 381 6.22 -24.04 19.22
C TYR A 381 6.39 -24.11 17.69
N HIS A 382 7.66 -24.18 17.26
CA HIS A 382 8.08 -24.14 15.85
C HIS A 382 7.77 -22.84 15.09
N MET A 383 7.37 -21.76 15.78
CA MET A 383 7.05 -20.46 15.17
C MET A 383 6.03 -20.61 14.02
N MET A 384 5.05 -21.49 14.20
CA MET A 384 4.05 -21.80 13.18
C MET A 384 2.82 -20.92 13.38
N ARG A 385 2.74 -19.85 12.58
CA ARG A 385 1.50 -19.10 12.41
C ARG A 385 0.51 -19.88 11.53
N PRO A 386 -0.74 -20.10 11.98
CA PRO A 386 -1.76 -20.70 11.12
C PRO A 386 -2.16 -19.74 9.99
N GLY A 387 -2.55 -20.28 8.84
CA GLY A 387 -3.00 -19.49 7.69
C GLY A 387 -4.31 -18.75 7.94
N TYR A 388 -4.57 -17.73 7.12
CA TYR A 388 -5.75 -16.84 7.06
C TYR A 388 -6.92 -17.19 8.00
N VAL A 389 -7.15 -16.38 9.03
CA VAL A 389 -8.23 -16.52 10.05
C VAL A 389 -8.03 -17.74 10.97
N GLY A 390 -6.79 -18.08 11.27
CA GLY A 390 -6.48 -19.26 12.10
C GLY A 390 -6.93 -20.60 11.48
N GLN A 391 -7.09 -20.63 10.16
CA GLN A 391 -7.39 -21.81 9.34
C GLN A 391 -6.06 -22.47 8.98
N GLY A 392 -5.55 -23.32 9.86
CA GLY A 392 -4.30 -24.05 9.61
C GLY A 392 -3.69 -24.68 10.85
N VAL A 393 -2.51 -25.25 10.68
CA VAL A 393 -1.70 -25.77 11.79
C VAL A 393 -0.91 -24.60 12.37
N GLY A 394 -1.07 -24.35 13.66
CA GLY A 394 -0.38 -23.29 14.38
C GLY A 394 -1.06 -22.99 15.72
N ALA A 395 -0.48 -22.10 16.51
CA ALA A 395 -1.12 -21.63 17.74
C ALA A 395 -2.15 -20.54 17.42
N VAL A 396 -3.35 -20.65 18.01
CA VAL A 396 -4.41 -19.65 17.92
C VAL A 396 -4.86 -19.28 19.33
N MET A 397 -4.78 -17.99 19.63
CA MET A 397 -5.33 -17.40 20.84
C MET A 397 -6.71 -16.83 20.56
N ILE A 398 -7.72 -17.34 21.27
CA ILE A 398 -9.12 -16.97 21.11
C ILE A 398 -9.55 -16.19 22.36
N PHE A 399 -9.68 -14.87 22.25
CA PHE A 399 -9.96 -13.99 23.39
C PHE A 399 -11.44 -13.69 23.54
N ALA A 400 -12.00 -14.04 24.68
CA ALA A 400 -13.44 -13.95 25.00
C ALA A 400 -13.79 -12.78 25.93
N ASN A 401 -12.86 -11.87 26.19
CA ASN A 401 -13.04 -10.62 26.93
C ASN A 401 -13.40 -9.46 25.99
N SER A 402 -14.18 -8.50 26.51
CA SER A 402 -14.63 -7.31 25.76
C SER A 402 -14.16 -5.98 26.36
N ASP A 403 -13.47 -6.01 27.50
CA ASP A 403 -13.25 -4.88 28.40
C ASP A 403 -11.76 -4.51 28.60
N ARG A 404 -10.83 -5.25 27.99
CA ARG A 404 -9.38 -5.10 28.20
C ARG A 404 -8.57 -5.66 27.02
N PRO A 405 -7.27 -5.33 26.87
CA PRO A 405 -6.44 -5.87 25.80
C PRO A 405 -6.30 -7.39 25.90
N ALA A 406 -6.10 -8.06 24.78
CA ALA A 406 -5.72 -9.47 24.78
C ALA A 406 -4.29 -9.66 25.31
N ILE A 407 -3.34 -8.88 24.81
CA ILE A 407 -1.96 -8.87 25.27
C ILE A 407 -1.57 -7.43 25.64
N ASN A 408 -0.91 -7.27 26.78
CA ASN A 408 -0.33 -6.00 27.19
C ASN A 408 1.17 -6.12 27.43
N VAL A 409 1.95 -5.27 26.79
CA VAL A 409 3.38 -5.08 27.09
C VAL A 409 3.52 -3.83 27.97
N GLN A 410 4.29 -3.90 29.05
CA GLN A 410 4.56 -2.72 29.89
C GLN A 410 6.04 -2.59 30.22
N ALA A 411 6.62 -1.42 29.93
CA ALA A 411 8.07 -1.16 30.04
C ALA A 411 8.92 -2.22 29.31
N GLY A 412 8.47 -2.67 28.15
CA GLY A 412 9.17 -3.62 27.30
C GLY A 412 10.37 -2.97 26.58
N ARG A 413 11.51 -3.65 26.55
CA ARG A 413 12.64 -3.35 25.65
C ARG A 413 13.04 -4.59 24.88
N GLU A 414 13.27 -4.45 23.58
CA GLU A 414 13.59 -5.57 22.69
C GLU A 414 12.47 -6.64 22.63
N PHE A 415 11.28 -6.40 23.18
CA PHE A 415 10.23 -7.43 23.28
C PHE A 415 9.81 -7.96 21.90
N MET A 416 9.36 -9.21 21.85
CA MET A 416 8.94 -9.86 20.61
C MET A 416 7.60 -10.58 20.79
N ILE A 417 6.69 -10.41 19.82
CA ILE A 417 5.41 -11.12 19.78
C ILE A 417 5.23 -11.62 18.35
N HIS A 418 5.28 -12.95 18.15
CA HIS A 418 5.30 -13.52 16.80
C HIS A 418 4.92 -15.00 16.71
N GLY A 419 4.50 -15.44 15.52
CA GLY A 419 4.35 -16.85 15.17
C GLY A 419 3.02 -17.49 15.60
N PHE A 420 1.94 -16.71 15.71
CA PHE A 420 0.60 -17.21 16.09
C PHE A 420 -0.54 -16.29 15.61
N ALA A 421 -1.78 -16.75 15.76
CA ALA A 421 -2.99 -15.96 15.46
C ALA A 421 -3.68 -15.48 16.74
N ILE A 422 -4.32 -14.31 16.69
CA ILE A 422 -5.12 -13.70 17.75
C ILE A 422 -6.51 -13.39 17.19
N ILE A 423 -7.54 -13.98 17.78
CA ILE A 423 -8.93 -13.83 17.34
C ILE A 423 -9.75 -13.21 18.48
N GLY A 424 -10.39 -12.08 18.19
CA GLY A 424 -11.29 -11.35 19.08
C GLY A 424 -12.77 -11.49 18.70
N LEU A 425 -13.64 -11.11 19.63
CA LEU A 425 -15.09 -11.31 19.53
C LEU A 425 -15.77 -10.49 18.42
N ASN A 426 -15.20 -9.34 17.99
CA ASN A 426 -15.81 -8.45 16.99
C ASN A 426 -15.77 -9.02 15.56
N TYR A 427 -15.09 -10.15 15.36
CA TYR A 427 -15.01 -10.85 14.08
C TYR A 427 -16.40 -11.12 13.51
N GLY A 428 -17.29 -11.72 14.32
CA GLY A 428 -18.62 -12.14 13.86
C GLY A 428 -19.50 -10.96 13.47
N TYR A 429 -19.42 -9.86 14.22
CA TYR A 429 -20.22 -8.67 13.96
C TYR A 429 -19.82 -8.00 12.66
N ILE A 430 -18.52 -7.76 12.43
CA ILE A 430 -18.04 -7.15 11.19
C ILE A 430 -18.36 -8.05 9.98
N GLU A 431 -18.21 -9.37 10.12
CA GLU A 431 -18.55 -10.32 9.06
C GLU A 431 -20.03 -10.18 8.66
N ARG A 432 -20.95 -10.17 9.63
CA ARG A 432 -22.37 -9.92 9.36
C ARG A 432 -22.63 -8.52 8.81
N TYR A 433 -21.98 -7.50 9.35
CA TYR A 433 -22.19 -6.10 8.98
C TYR A 433 -21.87 -5.86 7.50
N ILE A 434 -20.79 -6.47 7.01
CA ILE A 434 -20.33 -6.34 5.62
C ILE A 434 -21.11 -7.26 4.68
N PHE A 435 -21.32 -8.53 5.07
CA PHE A 435 -21.84 -9.57 4.17
C PHE A 435 -23.33 -9.90 4.34
N GLY A 436 -23.98 -9.37 5.36
CA GLY A 436 -25.38 -9.62 5.68
C GLY A 436 -25.69 -11.05 6.17
N PRO A 437 -26.96 -11.33 6.52
CA PRO A 437 -27.38 -12.61 7.11
C PRO A 437 -27.31 -13.82 6.17
N GLU A 438 -27.23 -13.60 4.85
CA GLU A 438 -27.29 -14.66 3.82
C GLU A 438 -26.07 -14.63 2.86
N GLY A 439 -24.99 -13.94 3.22
CA GLY A 439 -23.79 -13.81 2.36
C GLY A 439 -23.99 -12.92 1.13
N GLY A 440 -25.15 -12.27 1.00
CA GLY A 440 -25.39 -11.21 0.02
C GLY A 440 -24.67 -9.95 0.47
N ARG A 441 -23.52 -9.65 -0.15
CA ARG A 441 -22.67 -8.48 0.15
C ARG A 441 -23.52 -7.20 0.33
N LEU A 442 -23.68 -6.74 1.57
CA LEU A 442 -24.45 -5.54 1.91
C LEU A 442 -23.65 -4.27 1.59
N TYR A 443 -22.32 -4.39 1.56
CA TYR A 443 -21.38 -3.34 1.14
C TYR A 443 -21.63 -2.01 1.86
N ASN A 444 -21.74 -2.05 3.19
CA ASN A 444 -22.03 -0.88 4.00
C ASN A 444 -20.79 -0.45 4.78
N TYR A 445 -19.84 0.25 4.14
CA TYR A 445 -18.65 0.74 4.83
C TYR A 445 -18.91 2.09 5.47
N SER A 446 -19.51 2.11 6.66
CA SER A 446 -19.84 3.37 7.33
C SER A 446 -18.61 4.23 7.62
N ALA A 447 -18.82 5.54 7.52
CA ALA A 447 -17.88 6.58 7.89
C ALA A 447 -17.70 6.74 9.40
N ASP A 448 -18.63 6.23 10.21
CA ASP A 448 -18.50 6.18 11.65
C ASP A 448 -17.88 4.85 12.08
N PRO A 449 -16.67 4.84 12.69
CA PRO A 449 -16.08 3.62 13.25
C PRO A 449 -17.01 2.90 14.25
N ALA A 450 -17.91 3.61 14.94
CA ALA A 450 -18.82 3.02 15.91
C ALA A 450 -19.83 2.05 15.26
N ASP A 451 -20.16 2.23 13.98
CA ASP A 451 -21.08 1.33 13.26
C ASP A 451 -20.46 -0.06 13.00
N TRP A 452 -19.12 -0.14 13.04
CA TRP A 452 -18.34 -1.37 12.86
C TRP A 452 -18.09 -2.14 14.17
N LEU A 453 -18.52 -1.57 15.30
CA LEU A 453 -18.43 -2.17 16.62
C LEU A 453 -19.73 -2.90 16.94
N ASP A 454 -19.63 -4.10 17.50
CA ASP A 454 -20.80 -4.79 18.05
C ASP A 454 -21.51 -3.85 19.06
N PRO A 455 -22.79 -3.50 18.85
CA PRO A 455 -23.53 -2.61 19.73
C PRO A 455 -23.56 -3.08 21.18
N ALA A 456 -23.43 -4.39 21.43
CA ALA A 456 -23.34 -4.97 22.77
C ALA A 456 -22.10 -4.50 23.56
N TRP A 457 -21.08 -3.96 22.88
CA TRP A 457 -19.83 -3.47 23.48
C TRP A 457 -19.60 -1.97 23.22
N THR A 458 -20.66 -1.25 22.85
CA THR A 458 -20.60 0.22 22.79
C THR A 458 -20.23 0.76 24.17
N PRO A 459 -19.15 1.54 24.32
CA PRO A 459 -18.76 2.04 25.62
C PRO A 459 -19.80 2.99 26.22
N SER A 460 -20.06 2.89 27.52
CA SER A 460 -20.92 3.84 28.25
C SER A 460 -20.45 4.00 29.70
N GLY A 461 -20.29 5.24 30.16
CA GLY A 461 -19.78 5.51 31.50
C GLY A 461 -18.35 4.98 31.70
N ASP A 462 -18.11 4.32 32.84
CA ASP A 462 -16.80 3.77 33.22
C ASP A 462 -16.55 2.36 32.64
N ASN A 463 -17.22 1.98 31.54
CA ASN A 463 -17.06 0.65 30.91
C ASN A 463 -15.90 0.66 29.89
N PRO A 464 -14.71 0.13 30.22
CA PRO A 464 -13.59 0.03 29.30
C PRO A 464 -13.88 -0.94 28.16
N GLY A 465 -13.04 -0.89 27.13
CA GLY A 465 -13.18 -1.71 25.93
C GLY A 465 -13.74 -0.93 24.75
N GLY A 466 -14.26 -1.65 23.75
CA GLY A 466 -14.75 -1.06 22.51
C GLY A 466 -13.73 -0.09 21.88
N LEU A 467 -14.22 1.09 21.49
CA LEU A 467 -13.41 2.19 20.92
C LEU A 467 -13.12 3.32 21.94
N GLN A 468 -13.04 3.03 23.24
CA GLN A 468 -12.67 4.06 24.23
C GLN A 468 -11.29 4.67 23.97
N ARG A 469 -11.11 5.93 24.37
CA ARG A 469 -9.93 6.72 24.02
C ARG A 469 -8.66 6.20 24.70
N HIS A 470 -8.74 5.87 26.00
CA HIS A 470 -7.59 5.47 26.80
C HIS A 470 -7.60 3.98 27.21
N SER A 471 -8.73 3.31 27.01
CA SER A 471 -8.88 1.88 27.34
C SER A 471 -9.63 1.07 26.26
N PRO A 472 -9.24 1.16 24.97
CA PRO A 472 -9.93 0.40 23.92
C PRO A 472 -9.73 -1.11 24.04
N LEU A 473 -10.70 -1.88 23.56
CA LEU A 473 -10.50 -3.32 23.37
C LEU A 473 -9.54 -3.52 22.20
N CYS A 474 -8.42 -4.19 22.45
CA CYS A 474 -7.39 -4.37 21.45
C CYS A 474 -6.69 -5.72 21.51
N ALA A 475 -6.08 -6.14 20.40
CA ALA A 475 -5.32 -7.39 20.38
C ALA A 475 -3.99 -7.24 21.15
N ILE A 476 -3.27 -6.15 20.89
CA ILE A 476 -2.00 -5.85 21.56
C ILE A 476 -2.00 -4.38 21.98
N ALA A 477 -1.88 -4.14 23.28
CA ALA A 477 -1.56 -2.83 23.83
C ALA A 477 -0.08 -2.78 24.23
N ILE A 478 0.61 -1.74 23.80
CA ILE A 478 1.92 -1.36 24.32
C ILE A 478 1.66 -0.22 25.31
N ASP A 479 2.14 -0.38 26.54
CA ASP A 479 2.08 0.62 27.60
C ASP A 479 0.66 1.07 28.02
N ALA A 480 -0.28 0.12 28.18
CA ALA A 480 -1.66 0.45 28.57
C ALA A 480 -1.78 1.27 29.88
N TYR A 481 -0.79 1.18 30.77
CA TYR A 481 -0.85 1.74 32.12
C TYR A 481 0.19 2.84 32.40
N LYS A 482 0.77 3.46 31.37
CA LYS A 482 1.88 4.42 31.50
C LYS A 482 1.49 5.76 32.13
N GLY A 483 0.40 6.38 31.67
CA GLY A 483 -0.09 7.66 32.19
C GLY A 483 -0.76 7.56 33.56
N ALA A 484 -1.24 8.69 34.07
CA ALA A 484 -2.18 8.71 35.20
C ALA A 484 -3.46 7.94 34.85
N GLN A 485 -4.19 7.44 35.86
CA GLN A 485 -5.43 6.70 35.60
C GLN A 485 -6.45 7.61 34.91
N PRO A 486 -6.92 7.26 33.70
CA PRO A 486 -7.95 8.00 33.01
C PRO A 486 -9.33 7.73 33.64
N ALA A 487 -10.34 8.52 33.25
CA ALA A 487 -11.72 8.24 33.66
C ALA A 487 -12.23 6.94 33.00
N ASP A 488 -11.92 6.78 31.71
CA ASP A 488 -12.11 5.57 30.92
C ASP A 488 -10.94 4.60 31.12
N HIS A 489 -10.94 3.84 32.22
CA HIS A 489 -9.82 2.98 32.62
C HIS A 489 -10.11 1.48 32.49
N TYR A 490 -9.09 0.71 32.15
CA TYR A 490 -9.17 -0.76 32.14
C TYR A 490 -9.49 -1.32 33.54
N PRO A 491 -10.00 -2.56 33.61
CA PRO A 491 -10.22 -3.27 34.87
C PRO A 491 -8.94 -3.40 35.71
N THR A 492 -9.12 -3.63 37.01
CA THR A 492 -8.01 -3.78 37.95
C THR A 492 -7.18 -5.02 37.64
N VAL A 493 -5.87 -4.84 37.50
CA VAL A 493 -4.91 -5.94 37.30
C VAL A 493 -4.51 -6.53 38.65
N THR A 494 -4.50 -7.86 38.74
CA THR A 494 -3.92 -8.57 39.89
C THR A 494 -2.43 -8.80 39.62
N TYR A 495 -1.57 -8.19 40.43
CA TYR A 495 -0.12 -8.31 40.26
C TYR A 495 0.44 -9.47 41.09
N PRO A 496 1.42 -10.24 40.57
CA PRO A 496 2.13 -11.24 41.35
C PRO A 496 2.92 -10.60 42.51
N ASP A 497 2.90 -11.22 43.69
CA ASP A 497 3.56 -10.71 44.91
C ASP A 497 5.05 -10.39 44.70
N TRP A 498 5.75 -11.17 43.87
CA TRP A 498 7.19 -11.01 43.62
C TRP A 498 7.53 -9.69 42.93
N THR A 499 6.57 -9.03 42.28
CA THR A 499 6.77 -7.76 41.59
C THR A 499 6.96 -6.59 42.56
N GLY A 500 6.50 -6.74 43.81
CA GLY A 500 6.45 -5.66 44.80
C GLY A 500 5.48 -4.52 44.44
N ILE A 501 4.63 -4.71 43.43
CA ILE A 501 3.61 -3.73 43.03
C ILE A 501 2.46 -3.82 44.02
N GLY A 502 2.15 -2.70 44.68
CA GLY A 502 0.95 -2.56 45.50
C GLY A 502 -0.32 -2.39 44.64
N THR A 503 -1.23 -1.53 45.07
CA THR A 503 -2.51 -1.30 44.36
C THR A 503 -2.42 -0.26 43.22
N THR A 504 -1.27 0.38 43.03
CA THR A 504 -1.10 1.42 41.99
C THR A 504 -0.86 0.80 40.61
N GLN A 505 -1.92 0.77 39.80
CA GLN A 505 -1.92 0.21 38.45
C GLN A 505 -1.34 1.13 37.38
N TYR A 506 -1.62 2.43 37.46
CA TYR A 506 -1.22 3.43 36.48
C TYR A 506 0.09 4.15 36.87
N GLY A 507 0.70 4.89 35.94
CA GLY A 507 1.99 5.56 36.14
C GLY A 507 3.21 4.67 35.87
N LYS A 508 3.07 3.68 34.97
CA LYS A 508 4.11 2.70 34.65
C LYS A 508 5.13 3.22 33.64
N GLY A 509 6.30 2.59 33.57
CA GLY A 509 7.34 2.93 32.59
C GLY A 509 6.93 2.65 31.15
N GLY A 510 7.51 3.39 30.20
CA GLY A 510 7.28 3.23 28.76
C GLY A 510 8.21 2.23 28.08
N SER A 511 7.73 1.63 26.99
CA SER A 511 8.38 0.65 26.13
C SER A 511 9.12 1.30 24.96
N SER A 512 10.02 0.57 24.31
CA SER A 512 10.65 0.93 23.01
C SER A 512 11.32 -0.29 22.40
N ASP A 513 11.74 -0.18 21.13
CA ASP A 513 12.50 -1.22 20.42
C ASP A 513 11.80 -2.59 20.46
N GLY A 514 10.48 -2.58 20.29
CA GLY A 514 9.65 -3.78 20.22
C GLY A 514 9.52 -4.31 18.80
N ARG A 515 9.33 -5.63 18.65
CA ARG A 515 9.01 -6.27 17.38
C ARG A 515 7.72 -7.08 17.48
N ILE A 516 6.76 -6.75 16.65
CA ILE A 516 5.50 -7.48 16.52
C ILE A 516 5.42 -7.92 15.06
N PHE A 517 5.54 -9.22 14.81
CA PHE A 517 5.67 -9.71 13.45
C PHE A 517 5.17 -11.13 13.26
N ASP A 518 4.92 -11.54 12.02
CA ASP A 518 4.40 -12.87 11.69
C ASP A 518 3.19 -13.25 12.55
N LEU A 519 2.18 -12.37 12.55
CA LEU A 519 0.92 -12.54 13.27
C LEU A 519 -0.28 -12.53 12.34
N ASP A 520 -1.37 -13.12 12.81
CA ASP A 520 -2.69 -13.04 12.19
C ASP A 520 -3.67 -12.45 13.22
N ILE A 521 -4.13 -11.21 13.03
CA ILE A 521 -4.92 -10.48 14.04
C ILE A 521 -6.31 -10.16 13.49
N HIS A 522 -7.34 -10.67 14.16
CA HIS A 522 -8.72 -10.54 13.70
C HIS A 522 -9.72 -10.18 14.78
N GLY A 523 -10.74 -9.42 14.41
CA GLY A 523 -11.93 -9.28 15.24
C GLY A 523 -11.79 -8.35 16.44
N PHE A 524 -10.95 -7.32 16.36
CA PHE A 524 -10.77 -6.35 17.44
C PHE A 524 -11.19 -4.93 17.03
N PRO A 525 -11.72 -4.11 17.97
CA PRO A 525 -11.87 -2.68 17.73
C PRO A 525 -10.53 -2.03 17.37
N VAL A 526 -9.44 -2.39 18.05
CA VAL A 526 -8.09 -2.00 17.65
C VAL A 526 -7.16 -3.22 17.56
N GLY A 527 -6.43 -3.41 16.46
CA GLY A 527 -5.45 -4.49 16.33
C GLY A 527 -4.28 -4.27 17.28
N ILE A 528 -3.43 -3.30 16.96
CA ILE A 528 -2.27 -2.93 17.77
C ILE A 528 -2.38 -1.46 18.16
N ILE A 529 -2.15 -1.15 19.44
CA ILE A 529 -2.11 0.22 19.93
C ILE A 529 -0.86 0.50 20.74
N ASP A 530 -0.16 1.59 20.43
CA ASP A 530 0.95 2.11 21.22
C ASP A 530 0.51 3.26 22.11
N SER A 531 0.77 3.09 23.41
CA SER A 531 0.49 3.98 24.54
C SER A 531 -0.92 4.59 24.50
N PRO A 532 -1.97 3.76 24.66
CA PRO A 532 -3.35 4.26 24.71
C PRO A 532 -3.55 5.22 25.89
N ASN A 533 -2.70 5.19 26.92
CA ASN A 533 -2.78 6.12 28.04
C ASN A 533 -1.41 6.67 28.47
N GLY A 534 -1.35 8.00 28.59
CA GLY A 534 -0.11 8.73 28.87
C GLY A 534 0.65 9.11 27.61
N ASP A 535 1.81 9.72 27.80
CA ASP A 535 2.65 10.22 26.71
C ASP A 535 4.15 10.01 27.02
N GLY A 536 5.00 10.16 26.01
CA GLY A 536 6.46 9.98 26.08
C GLY A 536 6.95 8.89 25.13
N ASN A 537 8.16 8.36 25.36
CA ASN A 537 8.82 7.43 24.42
C ASN A 537 7.92 6.25 24.00
N GLY A 538 7.78 6.07 22.68
CA GLY A 538 7.26 4.90 21.96
C GLY A 538 8.11 4.66 20.70
N ASP A 539 9.42 4.85 20.84
CA ASP A 539 10.37 4.83 19.72
C ASP A 539 10.71 3.39 19.27
N PHE A 540 11.03 3.24 17.99
CA PHE A 540 11.62 2.04 17.39
C PHE A 540 10.73 0.78 17.42
N ILE A 541 9.41 0.96 17.52
CA ILE A 541 8.48 -0.17 17.43
C ILE A 541 8.38 -0.63 15.98
N LYS A 542 8.52 -1.93 15.75
CA LYS A 542 8.44 -2.55 14.42
C LYS A 542 7.22 -3.45 14.34
N ILE A 543 6.35 -3.18 13.38
CA ILE A 543 5.11 -3.90 13.09
C ILE A 543 5.23 -4.41 11.65
N THR A 544 5.59 -5.68 11.48
CA THR A 544 5.88 -6.23 10.15
C THR A 544 5.25 -7.59 9.88
N ASP A 545 4.97 -7.91 8.62
CA ASP A 545 4.57 -9.28 8.23
C ASP A 545 3.26 -9.76 8.92
N ILE A 546 2.33 -8.84 9.16
CA ILE A 546 1.06 -9.12 9.84
C ILE A 546 -0.08 -9.16 8.83
N VAL A 547 -0.99 -10.11 9.05
CA VAL A 547 -2.31 -10.12 8.42
C VAL A 547 -3.31 -9.53 9.41
N PHE A 548 -4.03 -8.49 8.99
CA PHE A 548 -5.12 -7.92 9.76
C PHE A 548 -6.44 -8.16 9.03
N SER A 549 -7.47 -8.64 9.72
CA SER A 549 -8.81 -8.63 9.13
C SER A 549 -9.94 -8.51 10.12
N ARG A 550 -11.03 -7.84 9.72
CA ARG A 550 -12.18 -7.55 10.60
C ARG A 550 -11.76 -6.86 11.89
N ASN A 551 -10.83 -5.92 11.80
CA ASN A 551 -10.57 -4.98 12.88
C ASN A 551 -11.12 -3.62 12.49
N ILE A 552 -11.55 -2.80 13.44
CA ILE A 552 -12.02 -1.44 13.10
C ILE A 552 -10.81 -0.57 12.78
N VAL A 553 -9.84 -0.52 13.70
CA VAL A 553 -8.54 0.14 13.50
C VAL A 553 -7.43 -0.90 13.55
N ASN A 554 -6.58 -1.01 12.52
CA ASN A 554 -5.50 -2.03 12.56
C ASN A 554 -4.35 -1.60 13.47
N ILE A 555 -3.87 -0.37 13.32
CA ILE A 555 -2.72 0.17 14.05
C ILE A 555 -3.05 1.57 14.56
N ALA A 556 -2.84 1.79 15.86
CA ALA A 556 -2.95 3.10 16.50
C ALA A 556 -1.62 3.50 17.16
N ILE A 557 -1.05 4.65 16.80
CA ILE A 557 0.19 5.19 17.39
C ILE A 557 -0.16 6.47 18.14
N CYS A 558 -0.12 6.46 19.47
CA CYS A 558 -0.65 7.57 20.25
C CYS A 558 0.42 8.52 20.79
N ASN A 559 1.68 8.08 20.88
CA ASN A 559 2.77 8.82 21.53
C ASN A 559 3.20 10.05 20.75
N THR A 560 3.40 11.18 21.41
CA THR A 560 4.02 12.36 20.77
C THR A 560 5.50 12.17 20.46
N GLN A 561 6.11 11.08 20.95
CA GLN A 561 7.49 10.69 20.66
C GLN A 561 7.55 9.23 20.17
N ALA A 562 7.32 9.01 18.88
CA ALA A 562 7.35 7.70 18.23
C ALA A 562 8.25 7.73 16.98
N ARG A 563 9.57 7.83 17.19
CA ARG A 563 10.56 7.94 16.11
C ARG A 563 10.94 6.60 15.53
N ASN A 564 11.10 6.58 14.21
CA ASN A 564 11.56 5.41 13.45
C ASN A 564 10.75 4.14 13.81
N ASN A 565 9.44 4.28 13.91
CA ASN A 565 8.51 3.18 14.00
C ASN A 565 8.30 2.60 12.59
N GLU A 566 8.51 1.30 12.46
CA GLU A 566 8.48 0.60 11.18
C GLU A 566 7.13 -0.10 11.00
N ILE A 567 6.45 0.17 9.88
CA ILE A 567 5.20 -0.48 9.49
C ILE A 567 5.38 -1.04 8.09
N ARG A 568 5.54 -2.37 7.97
CA ARG A 568 5.88 -3.01 6.69
C ARG A 568 5.23 -4.35 6.42
N ASN A 569 5.12 -4.72 5.14
CA ASN A 569 4.70 -6.06 4.69
C ASN A 569 3.36 -6.48 5.31
N LEU A 570 2.36 -5.60 5.24
CA LEU A 570 1.05 -5.87 5.84
C LEU A 570 0.05 -6.34 4.78
N ASN A 571 -0.81 -7.28 5.17
CA ASN A 571 -1.97 -7.71 4.38
C ASN A 571 -3.25 -7.45 5.19
N CYS A 572 -4.05 -6.48 4.77
CA CYS A 572 -5.17 -5.96 5.53
C CYS A 572 -6.48 -6.08 4.75
N VAL A 573 -7.58 -6.53 5.35
CA VAL A 573 -8.89 -6.56 4.66
C VAL A 573 -10.07 -6.44 5.64
N PHE A 574 -11.15 -5.77 5.25
CA PHE A 574 -12.33 -5.54 6.08
C PHE A 574 -12.03 -4.76 7.36
N TYR A 575 -11.62 -3.50 7.20
CA TYR A 575 -11.33 -2.60 8.32
C TYR A 575 -11.90 -1.20 8.07
N HIS A 576 -12.05 -0.40 9.13
CA HIS A 576 -12.41 1.00 8.96
C HIS A 576 -11.16 1.84 8.65
N THR A 577 -10.14 1.82 9.52
CA THR A 577 -8.90 2.59 9.35
C THR A 577 -7.68 1.67 9.51
N LEU A 578 -6.69 1.71 8.61
CA LEU A 578 -5.45 0.94 8.82
C LEU A 578 -4.56 1.62 9.86
N LEU A 579 -4.26 2.92 9.69
CA LEU A 579 -3.38 3.68 10.59
C LEU A 579 -4.08 4.90 11.20
N ASP A 580 -4.12 4.99 12.54
CA ASP A 580 -4.71 6.10 13.29
C ASP A 580 -3.71 6.65 14.33
N ASN A 581 -3.60 7.97 14.48
CA ASN A 581 -2.86 8.61 15.59
C ASN A 581 -3.64 9.77 16.25
N VAL A 582 -4.94 9.82 16.00
CA VAL A 582 -5.85 10.91 16.36
C VAL A 582 -6.89 10.46 17.39
N SER A 583 -7.45 9.27 17.19
CA SER A 583 -8.67 8.85 17.88
C SER A 583 -8.41 8.34 19.31
N PHE A 584 -7.18 7.92 19.61
CA PHE A 584 -6.82 7.28 20.88
C PHE A 584 -5.70 8.03 21.61
N GLY A 585 -5.56 7.74 22.91
CA GLY A 585 -4.58 8.36 23.80
C GLY A 585 -4.62 9.89 23.75
N VAL A 586 -3.45 10.52 23.66
CA VAL A 586 -3.36 11.98 23.60
C VAL A 586 -3.90 12.58 22.29
N GLY A 587 -4.08 11.79 21.23
CA GLY A 587 -4.61 12.24 19.94
C GLY A 587 -3.69 13.19 19.16
N ALA A 588 -2.40 13.12 19.44
CA ALA A 588 -1.34 13.91 18.81
C ALA A 588 -0.10 13.05 18.56
N GLY A 589 -0.29 11.76 18.27
CA GLY A 589 0.83 10.83 18.11
C GLY A 589 1.71 11.24 16.94
N THR A 590 3.03 11.29 17.11
CA THR A 590 3.95 11.57 16.00
C THR A 590 4.27 10.27 15.27
N ILE A 591 3.99 10.22 13.96
CA ILE A 591 4.39 9.09 13.14
C ILE A 591 5.68 9.47 12.41
N ASP A 592 6.70 8.65 12.61
CA ASP A 592 8.00 8.75 11.94
C ASP A 592 8.55 7.33 11.74
N GLY A 593 9.31 7.12 10.66
CA GLY A 593 9.81 5.82 10.22
C GLY A 593 9.18 5.31 8.91
N PRO A 594 9.63 4.14 8.43
CA PRO A 594 9.21 3.60 7.14
C PRO A 594 7.80 3.01 7.18
N LEU A 595 6.97 3.40 6.21
CA LEU A 595 5.63 2.88 5.95
C LEU A 595 5.58 2.27 4.54
N GLU A 596 5.72 0.96 4.41
CA GLU A 596 6.06 0.36 3.11
C GLU A 596 5.42 -1.01 2.85
N ASN A 597 5.11 -1.30 1.59
CA ASN A 597 4.67 -2.62 1.13
C ASN A 597 3.42 -3.11 1.89
N ILE A 598 2.32 -2.38 1.70
CA ILE A 598 1.03 -2.68 2.34
C ILE A 598 0.02 -3.06 1.27
N ALA A 599 -0.54 -4.26 1.37
CA ALA A 599 -1.73 -4.65 0.65
C ALA A 599 -2.94 -4.50 1.58
N GLY A 600 -3.96 -3.79 1.13
CA GLY A 600 -5.16 -3.42 1.87
C GLY A 600 -6.42 -3.61 1.02
N GLY A 601 -7.58 -3.29 1.56
CA GLY A 601 -8.81 -3.19 0.78
C GLY A 601 -10.08 -3.50 1.57
N GLN A 602 -11.22 -3.30 0.90
CA GLN A 602 -12.56 -3.53 1.41
C GLN A 602 -12.76 -2.80 2.74
N CYS A 603 -12.38 -1.53 2.73
CA CYS A 603 -12.20 -0.72 3.91
C CYS A 603 -12.80 0.68 3.75
N TYR A 604 -12.89 1.42 4.84
CA TYR A 604 -13.29 2.83 4.75
C TYR A 604 -12.11 3.72 4.33
N GLN A 605 -10.95 3.59 5.00
CA GLN A 605 -9.78 4.41 4.70
C GLN A 605 -8.45 3.76 5.12
N ALA A 606 -7.36 4.16 4.46
CA ALA A 606 -6.02 3.71 4.80
C ALA A 606 -5.47 4.41 6.05
N PHE A 607 -5.69 5.72 6.20
CA PHE A 607 -5.17 6.45 7.35
C PHE A 607 -6.09 7.55 7.89
N LYS A 608 -5.93 7.85 9.17
CA LYS A 608 -6.45 9.05 9.84
C LYS A 608 -5.31 9.65 10.67
N LEU A 609 -4.71 10.71 10.16
CA LEU A 609 -3.43 11.23 10.66
C LEU A 609 -3.57 12.63 11.22
N ASN A 610 -2.91 12.89 12.34
CA ASN A 610 -2.50 14.21 12.78
C ASN A 610 -0.98 14.29 12.63
N ILE A 611 -0.52 15.21 11.81
CA ILE A 611 0.91 15.33 11.48
C ILE A 611 1.52 16.62 12.03
N ALA A 612 0.84 17.27 12.97
CA ALA A 612 1.40 18.40 13.70
C ALA A 612 2.73 17.97 14.33
N GLN A 613 3.81 18.67 13.98
CA GLN A 613 5.17 18.41 14.50
C GLN A 613 5.80 17.07 14.09
N ALA A 614 5.21 16.34 13.14
CA ALA A 614 5.85 15.16 12.54
C ALA A 614 6.98 15.55 11.58
N GLY A 615 7.88 14.61 11.28
CA GLY A 615 8.78 14.71 10.12
C GLY A 615 8.03 14.47 8.79
N PRO A 616 8.65 14.72 7.62
CA PRO A 616 8.09 14.30 6.34
C PRO A 616 7.75 12.80 6.33
N ILE A 617 6.50 12.47 6.02
CA ILE A 617 6.03 11.09 6.00
C ILE A 617 6.03 10.62 4.55
N THR A 618 6.70 9.50 4.28
CA THR A 618 6.62 8.82 2.99
C THR A 618 6.02 7.43 3.19
N MET A 619 4.95 7.15 2.46
CA MET A 619 4.30 5.85 2.40
C MET A 619 4.47 5.28 1.00
N SER A 620 5.06 4.09 0.88
CA SER A 620 5.51 3.55 -0.41
C SER A 620 4.96 2.16 -0.71
N ASN A 621 4.64 1.89 -1.99
CA ASN A 621 4.20 0.57 -2.47
C ASN A 621 2.94 0.07 -1.75
N TRP A 622 1.85 0.82 -1.85
CA TRP A 622 0.57 0.43 -1.28
C TRP A 622 -0.38 -0.04 -2.37
N TYR A 623 -1.10 -1.11 -2.11
CA TYR A 623 -2.15 -1.62 -2.98
C TYR A 623 -3.44 -1.73 -2.19
N ALA A 624 -4.56 -1.22 -2.71
CA ALA A 624 -5.87 -1.49 -2.11
C ALA A 624 -7.00 -1.52 -3.15
N GLU A 625 -8.00 -2.37 -2.88
CA GLU A 625 -9.23 -2.48 -3.68
C GLU A 625 -10.47 -2.32 -2.80
N GLY A 626 -11.57 -1.79 -3.34
CA GLY A 626 -12.83 -1.67 -2.61
C GLY A 626 -12.82 -0.72 -1.42
N SER A 627 -12.00 0.33 -1.48
CA SER A 627 -11.82 1.28 -0.37
C SER A 627 -12.67 2.53 -0.54
N VAL A 628 -13.38 3.02 0.47
CA VAL A 628 -14.20 4.24 0.30
C VAL A 628 -13.36 5.47 -0.05
N ARG A 629 -12.23 5.64 0.63
CA ARG A 629 -11.28 6.75 0.41
C ARG A 629 -9.85 6.34 0.76
N ILE A 630 -8.88 7.18 0.43
CA ILE A 630 -7.47 6.97 0.77
C ILE A 630 -7.24 7.30 2.25
N GLY A 631 -7.67 8.46 2.72
CA GLY A 631 -7.43 8.82 4.11
C GLY A 631 -7.83 10.23 4.51
N GLU A 632 -7.59 10.53 5.78
CA GLU A 632 -7.87 11.82 6.40
C GLU A 632 -6.61 12.35 7.10
N ILE A 633 -6.35 13.64 6.96
CA ILE A 633 -5.27 14.37 7.63
C ILE A 633 -5.88 15.53 8.40
N VAL A 634 -5.86 15.41 9.73
CA VAL A 634 -6.43 16.32 10.71
C VAL A 634 -5.32 17.23 11.26
N GLY A 635 -5.56 18.54 11.36
CA GLY A 635 -4.69 19.46 12.09
C GLY A 635 -3.90 20.43 11.22
N ALA A 636 -4.16 21.72 11.41
CA ALA A 636 -3.49 22.84 10.74
C ALA A 636 -3.22 23.99 11.74
N SER A 637 -2.74 23.69 12.95
CA SER A 637 -2.42 24.73 13.96
C SER A 637 -0.94 25.12 14.01
N VAL A 638 -0.05 24.30 13.44
CA VAL A 638 1.41 24.49 13.38
C VAL A 638 1.94 24.01 12.03
N LEU A 639 3.18 24.37 11.67
CA LEU A 639 3.81 23.91 10.41
C LEU A 639 3.74 22.39 10.28
N SER A 640 2.97 21.93 9.29
CA SER A 640 2.78 20.51 8.97
C SER A 640 3.75 20.11 7.84
N PRO A 641 4.39 18.93 7.93
CA PRO A 641 5.27 18.45 6.88
C PRO A 641 4.48 17.97 5.65
N GLU A 642 5.18 17.74 4.54
CA GLU A 642 4.61 17.07 3.36
C GLU A 642 4.33 15.59 3.64
N VAL A 643 3.19 15.09 3.15
CA VAL A 643 2.85 13.66 3.13
C VAL A 643 3.02 13.15 1.71
N ILE A 644 3.91 12.18 1.51
CA ILE A 644 4.24 11.60 0.21
C ILE A 644 3.64 10.20 0.12
N LEU A 645 2.74 10.00 -0.83
CA LEU A 645 2.19 8.69 -1.20
C LEU A 645 2.87 8.25 -2.50
N ASP A 646 3.81 7.31 -2.42
CA ASP A 646 4.68 6.90 -3.53
C ASP A 646 4.35 5.49 -4.04
N ASN A 647 4.08 5.36 -5.33
CA ASN A 647 3.71 4.12 -6.00
C ASN A 647 2.48 3.43 -5.36
N TRP A 648 1.44 4.22 -5.11
CA TRP A 648 0.15 3.76 -4.57
C TRP A 648 -0.77 3.31 -5.68
N ASN A 649 -1.25 2.07 -5.64
CA ASN A 649 -2.32 1.57 -6.49
C ASN A 649 -3.60 1.39 -5.65
N TYR A 650 -4.57 2.28 -5.79
CA TYR A 650 -5.68 2.37 -4.85
C TYR A 650 -7.02 2.50 -5.60
N GLN A 651 -7.92 1.54 -5.42
CA GLN A 651 -9.22 1.52 -6.07
C GLN A 651 -10.32 1.88 -5.05
N CYS A 652 -11.03 2.96 -5.36
CA CYS A 652 -12.17 3.47 -4.62
C CYS A 652 -13.47 3.35 -5.42
N ASP A 653 -13.71 2.18 -6.00
CA ASP A 653 -14.91 1.94 -6.81
C ASP A 653 -16.16 1.83 -5.91
N ALA A 654 -17.08 2.76 -6.12
CA ALA A 654 -18.35 2.83 -5.41
C ALA A 654 -19.23 1.58 -5.62
N SER A 655 -19.00 0.79 -6.67
CA SER A 655 -19.72 -0.47 -6.91
C SER A 655 -19.55 -1.48 -5.76
N GLU A 656 -18.43 -1.41 -5.03
CA GLU A 656 -18.09 -2.33 -3.94
C GLU A 656 -18.45 -1.83 -2.55
N HIS A 657 -18.76 -0.54 -2.38
CA HIS A 657 -18.98 0.03 -1.05
C HIS A 657 -20.15 1.00 -0.96
N ARG A 658 -20.71 1.44 -2.09
CA ARG A 658 -21.88 2.32 -2.18
C ARG A 658 -21.68 3.71 -1.60
N TRP A 659 -20.44 4.19 -1.52
CA TRP A 659 -20.11 5.54 -1.08
C TRP A 659 -19.48 6.34 -2.21
N ILE A 660 -19.82 7.61 -2.27
CA ILE A 660 -19.05 8.58 -3.05
C ILE A 660 -18.64 9.67 -2.08
N PRO A 661 -17.41 9.61 -1.51
CA PRO A 661 -16.97 10.58 -0.51
C PRO A 661 -16.82 11.96 -1.15
N PRO A 662 -16.81 13.05 -0.36
CA PRO A 662 -16.57 14.37 -0.91
C PRO A 662 -15.16 14.51 -1.51
N ALA A 663 -14.16 13.85 -0.93
CA ALA A 663 -12.88 13.60 -1.59
C ALA A 663 -12.24 12.25 -1.22
N LEU A 664 -11.27 11.81 -2.02
CA LEU A 664 -10.46 10.63 -1.72
C LEU A 664 -9.47 10.87 -0.57
N ILE A 665 -8.99 12.11 -0.40
CA ILE A 665 -8.12 12.52 0.69
C ILE A 665 -8.77 13.71 1.41
N HIS A 666 -9.21 13.48 2.63
CA HIS A 666 -9.74 14.55 3.46
C HIS A 666 -8.59 15.27 4.14
N ASN A 667 -8.13 16.34 3.54
CA ASN A 667 -7.07 17.16 4.12
C ASN A 667 -7.69 18.35 4.85
N GLY A 668 -7.18 18.66 6.04
CA GLY A 668 -7.63 19.80 6.83
C GLY A 668 -7.57 21.11 6.04
N THR A 669 -8.47 22.03 6.35
CA THR A 669 -8.51 23.38 5.73
C THR A 669 -7.74 24.37 6.61
N GLY A 670 -6.99 25.30 6.00
CA GLY A 670 -6.33 26.42 6.70
C GLY A 670 -4.86 26.64 6.31
N LYS A 671 -4.23 27.67 6.91
CA LYS A 671 -2.86 28.11 6.60
C LYS A 671 -1.78 27.04 6.75
N TYR A 672 -1.98 26.10 7.67
CA TYR A 672 -1.00 25.04 7.95
C TYR A 672 -1.48 23.65 7.51
N ALA A 673 -2.44 23.60 6.58
CA ALA A 673 -2.83 22.35 5.93
C ALA A 673 -1.62 21.79 5.17
N PRO A 674 -1.27 20.51 5.34
CA PRO A 674 -0.09 19.94 4.71
C PRO A 674 -0.27 19.77 3.21
N THR A 675 0.86 19.77 2.50
CA THR A 675 0.93 19.34 1.11
C THR A 675 0.86 17.82 1.06
N VAL A 676 -0.02 17.29 0.21
CA VAL A 676 -0.14 15.86 -0.09
C VAL A 676 0.46 15.63 -1.47
N ARG A 677 1.52 14.84 -1.57
CA ARG A 677 2.19 14.53 -2.83
C ARG A 677 1.94 13.08 -3.23
N LEU A 678 1.35 12.86 -4.39
CA LEU A 678 1.17 11.55 -5.00
C LEU A 678 2.26 11.36 -6.06
N ARG A 679 3.15 10.37 -5.88
CA ARG A 679 4.19 10.01 -6.86
C ARG A 679 3.84 8.67 -7.48
N ASN A 680 3.81 8.62 -8.81
CA ASN A 680 3.39 7.45 -9.59
C ASN A 680 2.11 6.77 -9.06
N PRO A 681 1.03 7.51 -8.74
CA PRO A 681 -0.21 6.87 -8.29
C PRO A 681 -0.84 6.03 -9.40
N GLY A 682 -1.55 4.98 -9.04
CA GLY A 682 -2.57 4.32 -9.84
C GLY A 682 -3.87 4.39 -9.08
N ILE A 683 -4.60 5.49 -9.20
CA ILE A 683 -5.86 5.68 -8.45
C ILE A 683 -7.02 5.40 -9.38
N VAL A 684 -7.91 4.51 -8.99
CA VAL A 684 -9.22 4.32 -9.61
C VAL A 684 -10.24 4.93 -8.67
N ALA A 685 -10.92 5.98 -9.12
CA ALA A 685 -11.94 6.68 -8.34
C ALA A 685 -13.34 6.09 -8.59
N THR A 686 -14.34 6.80 -8.10
CA THR A 686 -15.74 6.37 -8.08
C THR A 686 -16.45 6.48 -9.43
N GLU A 687 -17.61 5.83 -9.53
CA GLU A 687 -18.52 5.87 -10.69
C GLU A 687 -19.05 7.29 -11.03
N ARG A 688 -19.02 8.24 -10.08
CA ARG A 688 -19.37 9.66 -10.29
C ARG A 688 -18.22 10.59 -9.90
N LEU A 689 -18.34 11.87 -10.28
CA LEU A 689 -17.35 12.91 -9.99
C LEU A 689 -17.15 13.10 -8.47
N THR A 690 -15.93 12.85 -7.99
CA THR A 690 -15.45 13.17 -6.64
C THR A 690 -14.18 14.03 -6.69
N SER A 691 -13.77 14.61 -5.56
CA SER A 691 -12.52 15.36 -5.46
C SER A 691 -11.35 14.47 -5.02
N LEU A 692 -10.12 14.81 -5.37
CA LEU A 692 -8.92 14.15 -4.89
C LEU A 692 -8.61 14.59 -3.46
N THR A 693 -8.65 15.91 -3.19
CA THR A 693 -8.54 16.46 -1.84
C THR A 693 -9.63 17.48 -1.50
N THR A 694 -10.03 17.59 -0.23
CA THR A 694 -10.89 18.66 0.29
C THR A 694 -10.12 19.89 0.81
N GLY A 695 -8.79 19.86 0.88
CA GLY A 695 -7.98 20.92 1.50
C GLY A 695 -6.48 20.80 1.24
N GLY A 696 -5.72 21.83 1.63
CA GLY A 696 -4.26 21.92 1.43
C GLY A 696 -3.81 21.75 -0.03
N GLU A 697 -2.49 21.78 -0.25
CA GLU A 697 -1.93 21.58 -1.58
C GLU A 697 -1.89 20.08 -1.93
N CYS A 698 -2.28 19.69 -3.14
CA CYS A 698 -2.10 18.31 -3.62
C CYS A 698 -1.23 18.28 -4.88
N ILE A 699 -0.06 17.63 -4.83
CA ILE A 699 0.84 17.56 -5.96
C ILE A 699 0.79 16.14 -6.53
N VAL A 700 0.65 16.01 -7.85
CA VAL A 700 0.65 14.70 -8.51
C VAL A 700 1.77 14.62 -9.54
N GLU A 701 2.61 13.59 -9.40
CA GLU A 701 3.84 13.37 -10.18
C GLU A 701 3.83 11.97 -10.79
N GLY A 702 3.30 11.85 -12.00
CA GLY A 702 3.34 10.61 -12.78
C GLY A 702 2.11 9.75 -12.53
N GLY A 703 2.19 8.48 -12.95
CA GLY A 703 1.10 7.54 -12.74
C GLY A 703 -0.17 7.84 -13.54
N TYR A 704 -1.31 7.38 -13.02
CA TYR A 704 -2.64 7.60 -13.58
C TYR A 704 -3.67 7.82 -12.47
N ILE A 705 -4.67 8.66 -12.77
CA ILE A 705 -5.93 8.72 -12.05
C ILE A 705 -7.03 8.42 -13.06
N ILE A 706 -7.82 7.39 -12.77
CA ILE A 706 -9.00 6.98 -13.51
C ILE A 706 -10.18 7.50 -12.69
N GLY A 707 -10.86 8.53 -13.20
CA GLY A 707 -12.03 9.09 -12.54
C GLY A 707 -13.34 8.44 -12.99
N ALA A 708 -14.45 9.18 -12.85
CA ALA A 708 -15.80 8.80 -13.29
C ALA A 708 -15.88 8.55 -14.81
N ILE A 709 -15.47 7.37 -15.24
CA ILE A 709 -15.38 6.98 -16.66
C ILE A 709 -16.52 6.04 -17.01
N ASP A 710 -17.01 5.21 -16.08
CA ASP A 710 -18.13 4.29 -16.30
C ASP A 710 -19.41 4.81 -15.62
N LEU A 711 -19.90 5.97 -16.09
CA LEU A 711 -21.15 6.56 -15.57
C LEU A 711 -22.33 5.58 -15.76
N PRO A 712 -23.17 5.39 -14.74
CA PRO A 712 -24.45 4.68 -14.88
C PRO A 712 -25.27 5.24 -16.03
N ALA A 713 -26.09 4.40 -16.69
CA ALA A 713 -26.83 4.79 -17.91
C ALA A 713 -27.70 6.05 -17.73
N SER A 714 -28.35 6.17 -16.58
CA SER A 714 -29.12 7.33 -16.06
C SER A 714 -28.31 8.63 -16.00
N HIS A 715 -26.98 8.53 -15.85
CA HIS A 715 -26.06 9.64 -15.65
C HIS A 715 -25.26 9.99 -16.90
N GLN A 716 -25.46 9.30 -18.02
CA GLN A 716 -24.83 9.59 -19.29
C GLN A 716 -25.49 10.79 -20.01
N THR A 717 -25.88 11.84 -19.28
CA THR A 717 -26.39 13.08 -19.89
C THR A 717 -25.26 13.86 -20.56
N ALA A 718 -25.59 14.73 -21.53
CA ALA A 718 -24.59 15.59 -22.17
C ALA A 718 -23.91 16.53 -21.15
N ALA A 719 -24.69 17.02 -20.17
CA ALA A 719 -24.20 17.84 -19.07
C ALA A 719 -23.16 17.11 -18.21
N MET A 720 -23.47 15.88 -17.78
CA MET A 720 -22.56 15.08 -16.95
C MET A 720 -21.28 14.71 -17.71
N ARG A 721 -21.38 14.33 -18.99
CA ARG A 721 -20.21 14.08 -19.83
C ARG A 721 -19.31 15.31 -19.97
N GLN A 722 -19.89 16.48 -20.17
CA GLN A 722 -19.14 17.74 -20.26
C GLN A 722 -18.39 18.03 -18.94
N ALA A 723 -19.02 17.81 -17.79
CA ALA A 723 -18.41 17.97 -16.47
C ALA A 723 -17.28 16.95 -16.25
N VAL A 724 -17.50 15.67 -16.58
CA VAL A 724 -16.50 14.61 -16.50
C VAL A 724 -15.28 14.91 -17.36
N ASN A 725 -15.48 15.36 -18.60
CA ASN A 725 -14.40 15.73 -19.49
C ASN A 725 -13.58 16.92 -18.96
N TYR A 726 -14.26 17.95 -18.42
CA TYR A 726 -13.59 19.09 -17.78
C TYR A 726 -12.77 18.65 -16.55
N ALA A 727 -13.31 17.77 -15.73
CA ALA A 727 -12.60 17.27 -14.55
C ALA A 727 -11.53 16.22 -14.90
N ALA A 728 -11.51 15.70 -16.14
CA ALA A 728 -10.78 14.47 -16.49
C ALA A 728 -11.14 13.29 -15.57
N GLY A 729 -12.41 13.22 -15.17
CA GLY A 729 -13.00 12.18 -14.33
C GLY A 729 -12.95 12.41 -12.81
N ALA A 730 -12.07 13.26 -12.28
CA ALA A 730 -12.01 13.56 -10.85
C ALA A 730 -11.63 15.02 -10.61
N PHE A 731 -12.32 15.70 -9.71
CA PHE A 731 -11.93 17.04 -9.25
C PHE A 731 -10.67 16.95 -8.40
N VAL A 732 -9.82 17.96 -8.31
CA VAL A 732 -8.49 17.76 -7.71
C VAL A 732 -8.31 18.50 -6.39
N GLY A 733 -9.06 19.57 -6.16
CA GLY A 733 -9.03 20.25 -4.88
C GLY A 733 -9.88 21.52 -4.87
N LEU A 734 -9.95 22.17 -3.71
CA LEU A 734 -10.59 23.48 -3.59
C LEU A 734 -9.84 24.55 -4.42
N PRO A 735 -10.55 25.56 -4.97
CA PRO A 735 -9.92 26.73 -5.58
C PRO A 735 -9.13 27.56 -4.57
N ARG A 736 -8.09 28.25 -5.07
CA ARG A 736 -7.30 29.20 -4.29
C ARG A 736 -8.11 30.47 -4.00
N THR A 737 -8.56 30.66 -2.75
CA THR A 737 -8.95 32.00 -2.28
C THR A 737 -7.72 32.73 -1.73
N PRO A 738 -7.71 34.07 -1.62
CA PRO A 738 -6.60 34.80 -0.98
C PRO A 738 -6.35 34.38 0.49
N LEU A 739 -7.26 33.62 1.09
CA LEU A 739 -7.21 33.16 2.47
C LEU A 739 -7.07 31.63 2.59
N ASP A 740 -7.32 30.87 1.52
CA ASP A 740 -7.23 29.40 1.47
C ASP A 740 -6.11 28.91 0.55
N PHE A 741 -5.27 28.01 1.09
CA PHE A 741 -4.10 27.45 0.44
C PHE A 741 -4.39 26.12 -0.29
N GLY A 742 -5.66 25.82 -0.57
CA GLY A 742 -6.04 24.64 -1.34
C GLY A 742 -5.77 24.83 -2.83
N HIS A 743 -4.95 23.97 -3.44
CA HIS A 743 -4.86 23.81 -4.90
C HIS A 743 -4.12 22.52 -5.21
N ALA A 744 -4.33 21.98 -6.41
CA ALA A 744 -3.58 20.83 -6.84
C ALA A 744 -2.76 21.05 -8.10
N ILE A 745 -1.49 20.63 -8.07
CA ILE A 745 -0.54 20.77 -9.17
C ILE A 745 -0.25 19.38 -9.70
N ALA A 746 -0.76 19.03 -10.87
CA ALA A 746 -0.16 17.92 -11.61
C ALA A 746 1.01 18.40 -12.46
N ARG A 747 2.09 17.64 -12.43
CA ARG A 747 3.22 17.82 -13.34
C ARG A 747 3.14 16.91 -14.57
N ASN A 748 2.09 16.09 -14.66
CA ASN A 748 1.78 15.15 -15.74
C ASN A 748 0.28 15.19 -16.09
N LYS A 749 -0.11 14.85 -17.32
CA LYS A 749 -1.54 14.72 -17.69
C LYS A 749 -2.20 13.58 -16.93
N MET A 750 -3.41 13.81 -16.45
CA MET A 750 -4.23 12.79 -15.80
C MET A 750 -5.58 12.63 -16.47
N GLY A 751 -6.06 11.39 -16.50
CA GLY A 751 -7.35 11.00 -17.04
C GLY A 751 -7.27 10.27 -18.38
N ARG A 752 -8.04 9.20 -18.48
CA ARG A 752 -8.52 8.62 -19.74
C ARG A 752 -9.80 9.36 -20.09
N THR A 753 -9.81 10.11 -21.19
CA THR A 753 -11.03 10.72 -21.74
C THR A 753 -11.97 9.60 -22.22
N TRP A 754 -13.28 9.74 -22.00
CA TRP A 754 -14.25 8.92 -22.73
C TRP A 754 -14.14 9.29 -24.21
N VAL A 755 -13.50 8.42 -24.98
CA VAL A 755 -13.54 8.51 -26.44
C VAL A 755 -14.92 8.00 -26.83
N ASN A 756 -15.67 8.85 -27.52
CA ASN A 756 -16.90 8.50 -28.23
C ASN A 756 -16.72 7.14 -28.94
N PRO A 757 -17.75 6.26 -29.06
CA PRO A 757 -17.60 4.90 -29.58
C PRO A 757 -17.01 4.79 -31.01
N ASP A 758 -16.90 5.90 -31.73
CA ASP A 758 -16.53 5.95 -33.14
C ASP A 758 -15.06 6.30 -33.45
N PHE A 759 -14.19 6.49 -32.45
CA PHE A 759 -12.77 6.76 -32.73
C PHE A 759 -11.83 5.89 -31.89
N SER A 760 -11.20 4.94 -32.55
CA SER A 760 -10.11 4.14 -32.02
C SER A 760 -8.84 4.99 -31.85
N HIS A 761 -8.25 4.94 -30.65
CA HIS A 761 -6.89 5.37 -30.26
C HIS A 761 -6.66 6.85 -29.88
N SER A 762 -6.39 7.08 -28.59
CA SER A 762 -5.33 8.02 -28.15
C SER A 762 -4.92 7.75 -26.70
N VAL A 763 -3.72 7.18 -26.53
CA VAL A 763 -2.97 7.11 -25.27
C VAL A 763 -1.95 8.25 -25.33
N THR A 764 -2.15 9.34 -24.59
CA THR A 764 -1.08 10.36 -24.42
C THR A 764 -0.23 9.99 -23.22
N ARG A 765 1.00 9.59 -23.49
CA ARG A 765 2.06 9.33 -22.53
C ARG A 765 2.95 10.58 -22.53
N ASP A 766 3.02 11.35 -21.45
CA ASP A 766 3.87 12.56 -21.39
C ASP A 766 5.12 12.36 -20.51
N GLY A 767 6.18 13.04 -20.94
CA GLY A 767 7.43 13.24 -20.22
C GLY A 767 7.33 14.30 -19.09
N PRO A 768 8.43 14.58 -18.39
CA PRO A 768 8.45 15.07 -17.01
C PRO A 768 7.99 16.51 -16.71
N ASP A 769 7.39 17.26 -17.66
CA ASP A 769 7.06 18.70 -17.50
C ASP A 769 5.70 19.11 -18.11
N ALA A 770 4.64 18.33 -17.97
CA ALA A 770 3.35 18.66 -18.59
C ALA A 770 2.47 19.61 -17.74
N LEU A 771 2.96 20.83 -17.48
CA LEU A 771 2.10 21.98 -17.12
C LEU A 771 1.38 22.56 -18.34
N PHE A 772 1.84 22.19 -19.55
CA PHE A 772 1.34 22.63 -20.85
C PHE A 772 0.86 21.43 -21.66
N ASP A 773 -0.31 21.53 -22.28
CA ASP A 773 -0.79 20.48 -23.19
C ASP A 773 -0.05 20.55 -24.53
N THR A 774 0.65 19.47 -24.90
CA THR A 774 1.13 19.21 -26.26
C THR A 774 -0.06 18.84 -27.14
N VAL A 775 -0.41 19.70 -28.09
CA VAL A 775 -1.43 19.35 -29.09
C VAL A 775 -0.80 18.46 -30.15
N GLU A 776 -1.06 17.16 -30.09
CA GLU A 776 -0.56 16.20 -31.09
C GLU A 776 -1.25 16.40 -32.47
N PHE A 777 -0.46 16.18 -33.52
CA PHE A 777 -0.89 16.25 -34.92
C PHE A 777 -1.84 15.07 -35.25
N GLY A 778 -3.14 15.21 -34.94
CA GLY A 778 -4.04 14.06 -35.12
C GLY A 778 -5.56 14.25 -34.91
N GLY A 779 -6.12 15.45 -35.03
CA GLY A 779 -7.54 15.60 -35.44
C GLY A 779 -8.64 15.77 -34.39
N VAL A 780 -8.34 15.88 -33.09
CA VAL A 780 -9.39 16.03 -32.05
C VAL A 780 -9.29 17.37 -31.31
N VAL A 781 -10.43 18.04 -31.09
CA VAL A 781 -10.57 19.25 -30.26
C VAL A 781 -10.51 18.86 -28.78
N LYS A 782 -9.77 19.61 -27.95
CA LYS A 782 -9.65 19.31 -26.52
C LYS A 782 -10.44 20.32 -25.69
N GLN A 783 -11.17 19.83 -24.70
CA GLN A 783 -11.81 20.69 -23.71
C GLN A 783 -10.75 21.19 -22.71
N LEU A 784 -10.89 22.41 -22.17
CA LEU A 784 -10.09 22.80 -21.00
C LEU A 784 -10.39 21.82 -19.87
N SER A 785 -9.35 21.21 -19.32
CA SER A 785 -9.45 20.53 -18.04
C SER A 785 -8.90 21.44 -16.93
N GLN A 786 -9.19 21.10 -15.68
CA GLN A 786 -8.60 21.77 -14.52
C GLN A 786 -7.05 21.69 -14.46
N TRP A 787 -6.43 20.84 -15.28
CA TRP A 787 -4.98 20.63 -15.35
C TRP A 787 -4.27 21.60 -16.31
N ASN A 788 -5.02 22.29 -17.17
CA ASN A 788 -4.44 23.12 -18.22
C ASN A 788 -4.06 24.51 -17.67
N THR A 789 -2.77 24.74 -17.46
CA THR A 789 -2.25 26.09 -17.13
C THR A 789 -1.80 26.88 -18.36
N GLY A 790 -1.67 26.17 -19.49
CA GLY A 790 -1.25 26.69 -20.77
C GLY A 790 -1.23 25.60 -21.86
N PHE A 791 -0.72 25.94 -23.03
CA PHE A 791 -0.50 25.00 -24.13
C PHE A 791 0.75 25.38 -24.95
N ILE A 792 1.22 24.45 -25.79
CA ILE A 792 2.25 24.70 -26.81
C ILE A 792 1.56 24.85 -28.15
N ASP A 793 1.79 25.96 -28.85
CA ASP A 793 1.24 26.15 -30.19
C ASP A 793 1.99 25.31 -31.26
N ASN A 794 1.47 25.32 -32.49
CA ASN A 794 2.07 24.62 -33.63
C ASN A 794 3.45 25.16 -34.06
N GLN A 795 3.89 26.28 -33.50
CA GLN A 795 5.22 26.88 -33.72
C GLN A 795 6.18 26.55 -32.56
N GLY A 796 5.76 25.70 -31.62
CA GLY A 796 6.57 25.31 -30.46
C GLY A 796 6.61 26.38 -29.36
N LYS A 797 5.81 27.46 -29.47
CA LYS A 797 5.78 28.53 -28.47
C LYS A 797 4.80 28.18 -27.35
N GLN A 798 5.28 28.40 -26.12
CA GLN A 798 4.51 28.18 -24.90
C GLN A 798 3.64 29.41 -24.57
N TRP A 799 2.36 29.16 -24.33
CA TRP A 799 1.38 30.15 -23.90
C TRP A 799 0.81 29.76 -22.54
N ARG A 800 0.75 30.71 -21.62
CA ARG A 800 0.09 30.58 -20.31
C ARG A 800 -1.26 31.28 -20.33
N PHE A 801 -2.24 30.74 -19.62
CA PHE A 801 -3.51 31.45 -19.43
C PHE A 801 -3.33 32.60 -18.43
N GLY A 802 -3.74 33.80 -18.82
CA GLY A 802 -3.68 35.00 -17.99
C GLY A 802 -4.82 35.01 -16.98
N ARG A 803 -4.49 34.73 -15.72
CA ARG A 803 -5.39 34.51 -14.56
C ARG A 803 -6.13 33.16 -14.66
N ALA A 804 -6.19 32.46 -13.52
CA ALA A 804 -6.81 31.13 -13.40
C ALA A 804 -8.21 31.09 -14.03
N VAL A 805 -8.58 29.91 -14.56
CA VAL A 805 -9.88 29.57 -15.15
C VAL A 805 -11.02 30.29 -14.38
N PRO A 806 -11.96 30.97 -15.07
CA PRO A 806 -12.92 31.85 -14.40
C PRO A 806 -13.77 31.06 -13.42
N HIS A 807 -13.47 31.22 -12.13
CA HIS A 807 -14.30 30.80 -11.03
C HIS A 807 -14.94 32.04 -10.41
N MET A 808 -16.21 31.93 -10.05
CA MET A 808 -16.85 32.92 -9.19
C MET A 808 -17.30 32.27 -7.90
N GLN A 809 -17.41 33.10 -6.89
CA GLN A 809 -17.89 32.77 -5.57
C GLN A 809 -19.25 33.42 -5.35
N PHE A 810 -20.20 32.65 -4.84
CA PHE A 810 -21.50 33.15 -4.40
C PHE A 810 -21.99 32.35 -3.19
N GLU A 811 -23.06 32.81 -2.54
CA GLU A 811 -23.69 32.08 -1.43
C GLU A 811 -25.13 31.73 -1.80
N MET A 812 -25.59 30.54 -1.39
CA MET A 812 -26.98 30.10 -1.60
C MET A 812 -27.99 30.97 -0.83
N SER A 813 -27.56 31.59 0.27
CA SER A 813 -28.34 32.51 1.10
C SER A 813 -28.52 33.91 0.50
N ASN A 814 -27.77 34.27 -0.55
CA ASN A 814 -27.78 35.62 -1.09
C ASN A 814 -28.96 35.82 -2.05
N ALA A 815 -30.02 36.49 -1.58
CA ALA A 815 -31.23 36.79 -2.35
C ALA A 815 -31.01 37.61 -3.63
N SER A 816 -29.88 38.30 -3.77
CA SER A 816 -29.53 39.03 -5.02
C SER A 816 -28.97 38.10 -6.10
N VAL A 817 -28.61 36.87 -5.74
CA VAL A 817 -28.06 35.84 -6.63
C VAL A 817 -29.06 34.70 -6.79
N VAL A 818 -29.57 34.18 -5.67
CA VAL A 818 -30.55 33.10 -5.57
C VAL A 818 -31.89 33.71 -5.14
N VAL A 819 -32.77 33.97 -6.10
CA VAL A 819 -34.02 34.73 -5.90
C VAL A 819 -35.09 33.89 -5.19
N VAL A 820 -35.09 32.59 -5.45
CA VAL A 820 -35.91 31.60 -4.76
C VAL A 820 -34.97 30.64 -4.06
N ALA A 821 -35.20 30.43 -2.77
CA ALA A 821 -34.41 29.54 -1.93
C ALA A 821 -34.25 28.16 -2.57
N HIS A 822 -33.07 27.58 -2.42
CA HIS A 822 -32.79 26.28 -2.98
C HIS A 822 -33.57 25.16 -2.27
N SER A 823 -33.77 24.06 -2.97
CA SER A 823 -34.38 22.86 -2.40
C SER A 823 -33.73 21.59 -2.94
N PHE A 824 -33.85 20.51 -2.17
CA PHE A 824 -33.34 19.19 -2.53
C PHE A 824 -34.49 18.22 -2.79
N THR A 825 -34.34 17.39 -3.81
CA THR A 825 -35.12 16.16 -4.00
C THR A 825 -34.14 15.08 -4.44
N ASN A 826 -33.88 14.11 -3.57
CA ASN A 826 -32.83 13.10 -3.78
C ASN A 826 -31.43 13.75 -4.01
N ASP A 827 -30.75 13.41 -5.10
CA ASP A 827 -29.50 14.04 -5.56
C ASP A 827 -29.71 15.31 -6.39
N VAL A 828 -30.95 15.82 -6.50
CA VAL A 828 -31.27 16.98 -7.32
C VAL A 828 -31.39 18.24 -6.45
N LEU A 829 -30.57 19.24 -6.77
CA LEU A 829 -30.59 20.59 -6.24
C LEU A 829 -31.33 21.51 -7.21
N THR A 830 -32.32 22.26 -6.72
CA THR A 830 -33.03 23.28 -7.52
C THR A 830 -32.98 24.64 -6.85
N PHE A 831 -32.89 25.72 -7.63
CA PHE A 831 -32.95 27.10 -7.15
C PHE A 831 -33.23 28.07 -8.31
N ASN A 832 -33.67 29.30 -8.04
CA ASN A 832 -33.83 30.30 -9.11
C ASN A 832 -32.68 31.30 -9.12
N TYR A 833 -31.99 31.40 -10.25
CA TYR A 833 -30.87 32.32 -10.46
C TYR A 833 -31.35 33.69 -10.96
N ALA A 834 -30.77 34.78 -10.45
CA ALA A 834 -31.22 36.12 -10.76
C ALA A 834 -31.13 36.46 -12.26
N ASN A 835 -32.18 37.08 -12.79
CA ASN A 835 -32.30 37.49 -14.20
C ASN A 835 -31.10 38.34 -14.68
N ALA A 836 -30.69 39.31 -13.87
CA ALA A 836 -29.57 40.20 -14.17
C ALA A 836 -28.23 39.45 -14.30
N LEU A 837 -28.09 38.32 -13.59
CA LEU A 837 -26.89 37.50 -13.63
C LEU A 837 -26.93 36.51 -14.79
N GLN A 838 -28.08 35.86 -15.03
CA GLN A 838 -28.22 34.93 -16.15
C GLN A 838 -28.15 35.60 -17.53
N ASN A 839 -28.50 36.89 -17.63
CA ASN A 839 -28.32 37.66 -18.87
C ASN A 839 -26.93 38.28 -19.00
N ASN A 840 -26.08 38.17 -17.98
CA ASN A 840 -24.72 38.64 -18.02
C ASN A 840 -23.80 37.48 -18.39
N ALA A 841 -23.32 37.47 -19.63
CA ALA A 841 -22.47 36.40 -20.17
C ALA A 841 -21.18 36.14 -19.36
N ALA A 842 -20.73 37.08 -18.50
CA ALA A 842 -19.59 36.84 -17.60
C ALA A 842 -19.92 35.89 -16.45
N VAL A 843 -21.19 35.84 -16.05
CA VAL A 843 -21.64 35.23 -14.79
C VAL A 843 -22.87 34.33 -14.95
N ALA A 844 -23.40 34.21 -16.18
CA ALA A 844 -24.53 33.35 -16.51
C ALA A 844 -24.16 31.87 -16.41
N PHE A 845 -25.03 31.03 -15.84
CA PHE A 845 -24.83 29.58 -15.84
C PHE A 845 -25.00 28.97 -17.23
N SER A 846 -24.28 27.87 -17.47
CA SER A 846 -24.42 27.02 -18.66
C SER A 846 -24.68 25.57 -18.24
N ILE A 847 -25.41 24.82 -19.07
CA ILE A 847 -25.58 23.38 -18.86
C ILE A 847 -24.19 22.70 -18.89
N GLY A 848 -23.97 21.78 -17.95
CA GLY A 848 -22.69 21.09 -17.73
C GLY A 848 -21.72 21.83 -16.81
N ASP A 849 -22.00 23.07 -16.39
CA ASP A 849 -21.18 23.78 -15.40
C ASP A 849 -21.19 23.05 -14.05
N ILE A 850 -20.08 23.15 -13.30
CA ILE A 850 -19.92 22.52 -11.97
C ILE A 850 -20.06 23.59 -10.88
N ILE A 851 -20.81 23.31 -9.84
CA ILE A 851 -20.88 24.11 -8.61
C ILE A 851 -20.34 23.26 -7.45
N MET A 852 -19.43 23.81 -6.66
CA MET A 852 -18.82 23.16 -5.50
C MET A 852 -19.15 23.93 -4.24
N HIS A 853 -19.64 23.24 -3.21
CA HIS A 853 -19.82 23.81 -1.88
C HIS A 853 -18.54 23.69 -1.06
N GLN A 854 -18.00 24.82 -0.59
CA GLN A 854 -16.71 24.87 0.10
C GLN A 854 -16.69 24.02 1.37
N ASN A 855 -17.72 24.16 2.22
CA ASN A 855 -17.70 23.59 3.57
C ASN A 855 -17.84 22.07 3.58
N THR A 856 -18.52 21.50 2.59
CA THR A 856 -18.74 20.04 2.51
C THR A 856 -17.95 19.38 1.40
N GLY A 857 -17.25 20.14 0.53
CA GLY A 857 -16.59 19.60 -0.66
C GLY A 857 -17.57 19.00 -1.69
N THR A 858 -18.86 19.31 -1.58
CA THR A 858 -19.90 18.70 -2.42
C THR A 858 -19.94 19.32 -3.81
N LEU A 859 -20.01 18.48 -4.84
CA LEU A 859 -20.04 18.83 -6.25
C LEU A 859 -21.45 18.64 -6.82
N PHE A 860 -21.89 19.61 -7.62
CA PHE A 860 -23.14 19.64 -8.34
C PHE A 860 -22.89 19.96 -9.81
N VAL A 861 -23.57 19.29 -10.74
CA VAL A 861 -23.50 19.55 -12.18
C VAL A 861 -24.83 20.12 -12.66
N ILE A 862 -24.81 21.28 -13.32
CA ILE A 862 -26.03 21.91 -13.84
C ILE A 862 -26.57 21.09 -15.01
N GLU A 863 -27.77 20.52 -14.86
CA GLU A 863 -28.41 19.69 -15.89
C GLU A 863 -29.36 20.51 -16.76
N THR A 864 -30.14 21.42 -16.18
CA THR A 864 -31.11 22.22 -16.92
C THR A 864 -31.17 23.66 -16.42
N ILE A 865 -31.44 24.57 -17.37
CA ILE A 865 -31.77 25.97 -17.12
C ILE A 865 -33.15 26.19 -17.73
N GLY A 866 -34.15 26.45 -16.88
CA GLY A 866 -35.54 26.67 -17.28
C GLY A 866 -35.75 28.02 -17.97
N ALA A 867 -36.95 28.20 -18.54
CA ALA A 867 -37.37 29.50 -19.03
C ALA A 867 -37.50 30.52 -17.88
N ALA A 868 -37.34 31.81 -18.20
CA ALA A 868 -37.48 32.88 -17.21
C ALA A 868 -38.85 32.81 -16.52
N ASP A 869 -38.82 32.77 -15.19
CA ASP A 869 -39.98 32.66 -14.33
C ASP A 869 -40.56 34.04 -14.03
N SER A 870 -41.64 34.38 -14.72
CA SER A 870 -42.35 35.65 -14.54
C SER A 870 -42.94 35.85 -13.14
N GLY A 871 -43.10 34.79 -12.36
CA GLY A 871 -43.57 34.85 -10.96
C GLY A 871 -42.50 35.30 -9.97
N HIS A 872 -41.22 35.22 -10.34
CA HIS A 872 -40.09 35.49 -9.45
C HIS A 872 -39.06 36.41 -10.12
N ALA A 873 -39.49 37.63 -10.47
CA ALA A 873 -38.65 38.68 -11.08
C ALA A 873 -37.93 38.24 -12.38
N ASN A 874 -38.55 37.37 -13.19
CA ASN A 874 -37.97 36.77 -14.39
C ASN A 874 -36.65 36.01 -14.10
N SER A 875 -36.50 35.48 -12.88
CA SER A 875 -35.37 34.62 -12.51
C SER A 875 -35.41 33.31 -13.30
N TYR A 876 -34.28 32.63 -13.39
CA TYR A 876 -34.13 31.41 -14.17
C TYR A 876 -34.07 30.19 -13.24
N PRO A 877 -35.03 29.25 -13.32
CA PRO A 877 -34.96 28.00 -12.58
C PRO A 877 -33.74 27.19 -13.01
N ILE A 878 -32.90 26.81 -12.07
CA ILE A 878 -31.72 25.97 -12.26
C ILE A 878 -31.99 24.62 -11.62
N THR A 879 -31.63 23.55 -12.32
CA THR A 879 -31.59 22.20 -11.77
C THR A 879 -30.18 21.66 -11.93
N ALA A 880 -29.59 21.27 -10.81
CA ALA A 880 -28.27 20.68 -10.74
C ALA A 880 -28.32 19.33 -10.03
N ARG A 881 -27.44 18.41 -10.40
CA ARG A 881 -27.35 17.07 -9.83
C ARG A 881 -26.07 16.91 -9.03
N GLN A 882 -26.21 16.41 -7.81
CA GLN A 882 -25.10 16.09 -6.93
C GLN A 882 -24.33 14.87 -7.41
N THR A 883 -23.00 14.92 -7.32
CA THR A 883 -22.13 13.84 -7.81
C THR A 883 -21.34 13.13 -6.72
N ASN A 884 -21.15 13.75 -5.55
CA ASN A 884 -20.43 13.17 -4.42
C ASN A 884 -21.13 13.50 -3.10
N ASN A 885 -20.54 13.10 -1.97
CA ASN A 885 -21.11 13.27 -0.63
C ASN A 885 -22.49 12.59 -0.50
N MET A 886 -22.58 11.37 -1.01
CA MET A 886 -23.82 10.60 -1.07
C MET A 886 -23.53 9.10 -1.04
N ARG A 887 -24.56 8.32 -0.72
CA ARG A 887 -24.59 6.87 -0.97
C ARG A 887 -25.27 6.58 -2.30
N VAL A 888 -24.82 5.51 -2.95
CA VAL A 888 -25.42 4.96 -4.17
C VAL A 888 -25.99 3.55 -3.96
N ASP A 889 -26.90 3.11 -4.81
CA ASP A 889 -27.38 1.74 -4.82
C ASP A 889 -26.48 0.82 -5.68
N SER A 890 -26.87 -0.44 -5.86
CA SER A 890 -26.10 -1.41 -6.67
C SER A 890 -26.04 -1.10 -8.17
N SER A 891 -26.80 -0.11 -8.63
CA SER A 891 -26.78 0.37 -10.01
C SER A 891 -25.99 1.68 -10.18
N GLY A 892 -25.36 2.18 -9.11
CA GLY A 892 -24.65 3.46 -9.08
C GLY A 892 -25.58 4.68 -8.97
N GLU A 893 -26.86 4.46 -8.65
CA GLU A 893 -27.88 5.50 -8.54
C GLU A 893 -28.03 6.06 -7.13
N PHE A 894 -28.61 7.25 -6.99
CA PHE A 894 -28.78 7.86 -5.67
C PHE A 894 -29.55 6.94 -4.71
N ALA A 895 -28.95 6.69 -3.55
CA ALA A 895 -29.62 6.02 -2.44
C ALA A 895 -29.91 6.97 -1.28
N THR A 896 -28.91 7.76 -0.85
CA THR A 896 -29.05 8.61 0.35
C THR A 896 -28.12 9.81 0.29
N GLN A 897 -28.61 10.96 0.76
CA GLN A 897 -27.87 12.21 0.91
C GLN A 897 -26.99 12.18 2.17
N LEU A 898 -25.72 12.63 2.09
CA LEU A 898 -24.79 12.69 3.24
C LEU A 898 -24.39 14.10 3.65
N ILE A 899 -24.91 15.15 3.00
CA ILE A 899 -24.72 16.53 3.44
C ILE A 899 -25.46 16.75 4.78
N ALA A 900 -24.71 17.15 5.82
CA ALA A 900 -25.25 17.36 7.17
C ALA A 900 -26.20 18.58 7.27
N ASP A 901 -25.94 19.66 6.54
CA ASP A 901 -26.78 20.85 6.48
C ASP A 901 -27.21 21.16 5.04
N LEU A 902 -28.48 20.87 4.73
CA LEU A 902 -29.07 21.11 3.42
C LEU A 902 -29.32 22.59 3.12
N ALA A 903 -29.14 23.49 4.08
CA ALA A 903 -29.15 24.93 3.83
C ALA A 903 -27.91 25.40 3.06
N LEU A 904 -26.88 24.56 2.90
CA LEU A 904 -25.61 24.87 2.22
C LEU A 904 -25.03 26.24 2.66
N PRO A 905 -24.82 26.46 3.97
CA PRO A 905 -24.30 27.74 4.44
C PRO A 905 -22.86 27.93 4.00
N GLY A 906 -22.52 29.14 3.54
CA GLY A 906 -21.19 29.51 3.11
C GLY A 906 -21.04 29.58 1.59
N ASN A 907 -19.80 29.45 1.13
CA ASN A 907 -19.44 29.75 -0.25
C ASN A 907 -19.67 28.57 -1.19
N MET A 908 -20.22 28.91 -2.35
CA MET A 908 -20.26 28.09 -3.54
C MET A 908 -19.22 28.60 -4.53
N PHE A 909 -18.38 27.70 -5.03
CA PHE A 909 -17.50 27.93 -6.16
C PHE A 909 -18.15 27.42 -7.43
N TRP A 910 -18.04 28.16 -8.50
CA TRP A 910 -18.59 27.77 -9.79
C TRP A 910 -17.51 27.70 -10.86
N PHE A 911 -17.55 26.62 -11.65
CA PHE A 911 -16.60 26.31 -12.72
C PHE A 911 -17.31 26.25 -14.07
N LYS A 912 -16.82 27.06 -15.00
CA LYS A 912 -17.24 27.05 -16.40
C LYS A 912 -16.61 25.88 -17.15
N THR A 913 -17.42 24.89 -17.52
CA THR A 913 -16.90 23.67 -18.16
C THR A 913 -16.93 23.73 -19.69
N GLY A 914 -17.78 24.57 -20.29
CA GLY A 914 -17.97 24.67 -21.74
C GLY A 914 -16.88 25.40 -22.53
N ILE A 915 -15.69 25.63 -21.95
CA ILE A 915 -14.59 26.35 -22.61
C ILE A 915 -13.69 25.33 -23.32
N TRP A 916 -13.56 25.45 -24.65
CA TRP A 916 -12.79 24.53 -25.50
C TRP A 916 -11.43 25.14 -25.86
N ILE A 917 -10.36 24.33 -25.84
CA ILE A 917 -9.10 24.67 -26.49
C ILE A 917 -9.18 24.12 -27.91
N PRO A 918 -9.23 24.99 -28.94
CA PRO A 918 -9.15 24.52 -30.30
C PRO A 918 -7.79 23.82 -30.50
N LYS A 919 -7.78 22.78 -31.36
CA LYS A 919 -6.56 22.05 -31.76
C LYS A 919 -5.44 22.98 -32.24
N TRP A 920 -5.77 24.20 -32.69
CA TRP A 920 -4.77 25.20 -33.01
C TRP A 920 -5.22 26.59 -32.57
N VAL A 921 -4.24 27.43 -32.28
CA VAL A 921 -4.46 28.86 -32.02
C VAL A 921 -4.79 29.55 -33.33
N TYR A 922 -5.90 30.28 -33.36
CA TYR A 922 -6.19 31.19 -34.44
C TYR A 922 -5.29 32.41 -34.31
N TYR A 923 -4.66 32.84 -35.39
CA TYR A 923 -3.97 34.12 -35.47
C TYR A 923 -4.77 35.04 -36.36
N GLY A 924 -4.91 36.29 -35.95
CA GLY A 924 -5.54 37.33 -36.75
C GLY A 924 -4.60 38.51 -36.95
N ASP A 925 -4.77 39.19 -38.07
CA ASP A 925 -4.08 40.43 -38.40
C ASP A 925 -4.92 41.61 -37.88
N PHE A 926 -4.44 42.20 -36.78
CA PHE A 926 -5.00 43.39 -36.17
C PHE A 926 -4.41 44.62 -36.86
N THR A 927 -5.25 45.65 -37.06
CA THR A 927 -4.83 46.95 -37.61
C THR A 927 -5.21 48.03 -36.61
N ALA A 928 -4.26 48.90 -36.26
CA ALA A 928 -4.52 50.02 -35.35
C ALA A 928 -5.69 50.88 -35.84
N ALA A 929 -6.54 51.34 -34.92
CA ALA A 929 -7.78 52.07 -35.18
C ALA A 929 -8.84 51.29 -36.00
N SER A 930 -8.71 49.97 -36.17
CA SER A 930 -9.71 49.12 -36.84
C SER A 930 -10.41 48.20 -35.85
N ALA A 931 -11.72 48.03 -36.00
CA ALA A 931 -12.50 47.00 -35.32
C ALA A 931 -12.48 45.66 -36.07
N SER A 932 -11.97 45.63 -37.31
CA SER A 932 -11.89 44.41 -38.11
C SER A 932 -10.54 43.72 -37.92
N VAL A 933 -10.59 42.40 -37.70
CA VAL A 933 -9.41 41.53 -37.68
C VAL A 933 -9.49 40.59 -38.87
N ALA A 934 -8.50 40.69 -39.74
CA ALA A 934 -8.42 39.94 -40.99
C ALA A 934 -7.55 38.70 -40.84
N ASN A 935 -7.55 37.83 -41.85
CA ASN A 935 -6.68 36.65 -41.93
C ASN A 935 -6.72 35.78 -40.66
N VAL A 936 -7.91 35.52 -40.13
CA VAL A 936 -8.05 34.71 -38.93
C VAL A 936 -7.93 33.22 -39.28
N HIS A 937 -6.81 32.60 -38.93
CA HIS A 937 -6.55 31.20 -39.30
C HIS A 937 -5.62 30.46 -38.33
N LEU A 938 -5.66 29.12 -38.39
CA LEU A 938 -4.91 28.17 -37.54
C LEU A 938 -3.41 28.05 -37.90
N GLY A 939 -2.82 29.09 -38.51
CA GLY A 939 -1.49 29.01 -39.14
C GLY A 939 -1.42 28.25 -40.49
N ASN A 940 -2.41 27.41 -40.81
CA ASN A 940 -2.52 26.67 -42.08
C ASN A 940 -3.41 27.36 -43.14
N GLY A 941 -3.81 28.61 -42.91
CA GLY A 941 -4.71 29.37 -43.78
C GLY A 941 -6.21 29.06 -43.61
N SER A 942 -6.59 28.00 -42.86
CA SER A 942 -7.99 27.68 -42.59
C SER A 942 -8.51 28.37 -41.33
N GLY A 943 -9.69 28.99 -41.47
CA GLY A 943 -10.55 29.51 -40.42
C GLY A 943 -11.96 28.90 -40.45
N ALA A 944 -12.11 27.70 -41.04
CA ALA A 944 -13.43 27.12 -41.33
C ALA A 944 -14.21 26.74 -40.06
N GLU A 945 -13.50 26.41 -38.98
CA GLU A 945 -14.06 26.07 -37.67
C GLU A 945 -14.01 27.27 -36.70
N LEU A 946 -13.82 28.49 -37.22
CA LEU A 946 -13.64 29.67 -36.38
C LEU A 946 -14.89 29.96 -35.55
N ALA A 947 -16.08 29.84 -36.17
CA ALA A 947 -17.36 30.10 -35.53
C ALA A 947 -17.75 29.06 -34.45
N SER A 948 -17.25 27.83 -34.56
CA SER A 948 -17.47 26.78 -33.54
C SER A 948 -16.57 26.93 -32.32
N HIS A 949 -15.42 27.60 -32.46
CA HIS A 949 -14.42 27.77 -31.39
C HIS A 949 -14.49 29.13 -30.70
N LEU A 950 -15.05 30.14 -31.38
CA LEU A 950 -15.22 31.50 -30.89
C LEU A 950 -16.65 31.95 -31.20
N PRO A 951 -17.67 31.50 -30.44
CA PRO A 951 -19.05 31.86 -30.72
C PRO A 951 -19.23 33.38 -30.58
N SER A 952 -19.78 34.02 -31.61
CA SER A 952 -20.26 35.39 -31.50
C SER A 952 -21.35 35.43 -30.41
N SER A 953 -21.14 36.24 -29.38
CA SER A 953 -22.06 36.58 -28.28
C SER A 953 -22.15 35.71 -27.00
N ALA A 954 -21.23 34.77 -26.69
CA ALA A 954 -21.43 33.92 -25.48
C ALA A 954 -20.39 34.01 -24.35
N LEU A 955 -19.23 34.65 -24.52
CA LEU A 955 -18.33 34.93 -23.40
C LEU A 955 -17.78 36.35 -23.54
N PRO A 956 -17.80 37.19 -22.50
CA PRO A 956 -16.97 38.37 -22.49
C PRO A 956 -15.55 37.87 -22.43
N LEU A 957 -14.92 37.81 -23.61
CA LEU A 957 -13.49 37.83 -23.77
C LEU A 957 -12.97 39.08 -23.07
N LYS A 958 -12.77 38.98 -21.76
CA LYS A 958 -11.99 39.94 -21.02
C LYS A 958 -10.56 39.73 -21.46
N MET A 959 -10.21 40.23 -22.64
CA MET A 959 -8.84 40.47 -23.07
C MET A 959 -8.29 41.57 -22.17
N ILE A 960 -8.04 41.25 -20.90
CA ILE A 960 -7.45 42.17 -19.94
C ILE A 960 -6.03 42.41 -20.43
N SER A 961 -5.79 43.63 -20.90
CA SER A 961 -4.47 44.13 -21.25
C SER A 961 -3.56 44.00 -20.05
N TYR A 962 -2.52 43.17 -20.14
CA TYR A 962 -1.31 43.41 -19.37
C TYR A 962 -0.44 44.34 -20.21
N GLU A 963 -0.13 45.53 -19.67
CA GLU A 963 0.99 46.31 -20.19
C GLU A 963 2.27 45.52 -19.88
N LEU A 964 2.76 44.78 -20.87
CA LEU A 964 4.10 44.22 -20.80
C LEU A 964 5.12 45.35 -21.04
N PRO A 965 6.28 45.34 -20.37
CA PRO A 965 7.31 46.39 -20.55
C PRO A 965 7.82 46.51 -21.99
N ASP A 966 7.62 45.46 -22.79
CA ASP A 966 8.00 45.42 -24.19
C ASP A 966 6.81 45.81 -25.10
N ALA A 967 6.98 46.90 -25.86
CA ALA A 967 6.00 47.39 -26.82
C ALA A 967 5.71 46.40 -27.96
N ALA A 968 6.57 45.41 -28.22
CA ALA A 968 6.33 44.34 -29.18
C ALA A 968 5.42 43.21 -28.64
N LEU A 969 5.22 43.15 -27.32
CA LEU A 969 4.43 42.12 -26.64
C LEU A 969 3.12 42.65 -26.04
N SER A 970 2.89 43.97 -26.07
CA SER A 970 1.66 44.60 -25.61
C SER A 970 0.46 44.16 -26.46
N TRP A 971 -0.64 43.80 -25.79
CA TRP A 971 -1.88 43.32 -26.43
C TRP A 971 -2.50 44.38 -27.38
N PRO A 972 -3.08 43.98 -28.52
CA PRO A 972 -3.57 44.94 -29.53
C PRO A 972 -4.87 45.63 -29.13
N LEU A 973 -5.49 45.30 -28.00
CA LEU A 973 -6.77 45.85 -27.56
C LEU A 973 -6.64 46.61 -26.24
N SER A 974 -7.38 47.71 -26.11
CA SER A 974 -7.62 48.37 -24.82
C SER A 974 -8.58 47.55 -23.94
N ALA A 975 -8.59 47.81 -22.64
CA ALA A 975 -9.54 47.21 -21.70
C ALA A 975 -10.99 47.37 -22.20
N ASN A 976 -11.80 46.31 -22.09
CA ASN A 976 -13.23 46.21 -22.45
C ASN A 976 -13.58 46.00 -23.95
N ASN A 977 -12.61 45.79 -24.85
CA ASN A 977 -12.91 45.29 -26.20
C ASN A 977 -13.22 43.78 -26.17
N ALA A 978 -14.18 43.32 -26.97
CA ALA A 978 -14.61 41.93 -27.12
C ALA A 978 -14.78 41.56 -28.61
N ILE A 979 -14.94 40.28 -28.93
CA ILE A 979 -15.34 39.83 -30.28
C ILE A 979 -16.84 40.08 -30.45
N ASP A 980 -17.21 40.77 -31.53
CA ASP A 980 -18.57 41.13 -31.90
C ASP A 980 -19.17 40.09 -32.86
N THR A 981 -18.57 39.93 -34.05
CA THR A 981 -18.97 38.88 -35.01
C THR A 981 -17.80 38.00 -35.43
N VAL A 982 -18.12 36.76 -35.79
CA VAL A 982 -17.15 35.79 -36.30
C VAL A 982 -17.65 35.25 -37.62
N THR A 983 -16.79 35.29 -38.63
CA THR A 983 -17.05 34.74 -39.96
C THR A 983 -16.05 33.63 -40.23
N ALA A 984 -16.55 32.39 -40.30
CA ALA A 984 -15.75 31.26 -40.73
C ALA A 984 -15.29 31.44 -42.19
N GLY A 985 -14.09 30.98 -42.53
CA GLY A 985 -13.52 31.16 -43.87
C GLY A 985 -12.17 30.48 -44.04
N SER A 986 -11.47 30.72 -45.14
CA SER A 986 -10.09 30.27 -45.32
C SER A 986 -9.29 31.35 -46.05
N PRO A 987 -8.79 32.37 -45.33
CA PRO A 987 -8.88 32.56 -43.88
C PRO A 987 -10.24 33.10 -43.41
N GLY A 988 -10.55 32.95 -42.13
CA GLY A 988 -11.73 33.58 -41.50
C GLY A 988 -11.50 35.06 -41.16
N SER A 989 -12.51 35.69 -40.58
CA SER A 989 -12.42 37.07 -40.08
C SER A 989 -13.29 37.26 -38.83
N LEU A 990 -12.98 38.29 -38.04
CA LEU A 990 -13.84 38.70 -36.92
C LEU A 990 -13.91 40.22 -36.81
N THR A 991 -15.00 40.72 -36.20
CA THR A 991 -15.12 42.12 -35.77
C THR A 991 -15.04 42.20 -34.26
N LEU A 992 -14.58 43.34 -33.76
CA LEU A 992 -14.41 43.65 -32.35
C LEU A 992 -15.43 44.72 -31.93
N THR A 993 -15.81 44.74 -30.66
CA THR A 993 -16.70 45.77 -30.08
C THR A 993 -16.03 47.15 -29.95
N GLY A 994 -14.71 47.23 -30.15
CA GLY A 994 -13.97 48.48 -30.25
C GLY A 994 -12.68 48.31 -31.03
N GLN A 995 -12.01 49.43 -31.33
CA GLN A 995 -10.86 49.45 -32.25
C GLN A 995 -9.59 48.89 -31.60
N ALA A 996 -8.78 48.19 -32.39
CA ALA A 996 -7.45 47.77 -31.98
C ALA A 996 -6.53 48.99 -31.80
N ALA A 997 -5.74 49.00 -30.73
CA ALA A 997 -4.77 50.05 -30.45
C ALA A 997 -3.50 49.94 -31.30
N ARG A 998 -3.23 48.78 -31.92
CA ARG A 998 -1.96 48.50 -32.64
C ARG A 998 -2.17 47.59 -33.86
N THR A 999 -1.23 47.68 -34.79
CA THR A 999 -1.16 46.81 -35.97
C THR A 999 -0.20 45.65 -35.72
N GLY A 1000 -0.60 44.42 -36.03
CA GLY A 1000 0.25 43.22 -35.91
C GLY A 1000 -0.57 41.93 -35.96
N ARG A 1001 0.13 40.79 -36.05
CA ARG A 1001 -0.49 39.46 -35.98
C ARG A 1001 -0.48 38.97 -34.55
N PHE A 1002 -1.67 38.71 -33.99
CA PHE A 1002 -1.82 38.28 -32.60
C PHE A 1002 -2.66 37.01 -32.52
N PRO A 1003 -2.40 36.14 -31.53
CA PRO A 1003 -3.24 34.98 -31.28
C PRO A 1003 -4.62 35.42 -30.78
N ILE A 1004 -5.64 34.64 -31.13
CA ILE A 1004 -7.04 34.81 -30.75
C ILE A 1004 -7.45 33.55 -29.99
N HIS A 1005 -7.93 33.74 -28.75
CA HIS A 1005 -8.26 32.64 -27.84
C HIS A 1005 -9.36 33.05 -26.84
N PRO A 1006 -10.28 32.15 -26.43
CA PRO A 1006 -11.37 32.43 -25.47
C PRO A 1006 -10.92 32.88 -24.06
N LEU A 1007 -9.65 32.68 -23.72
CA LEU A 1007 -9.02 33.09 -22.45
C LEU A 1007 -7.83 34.02 -22.72
N PRO A 1008 -7.48 34.94 -21.80
CA PRO A 1008 -6.27 35.74 -21.90
C PRO A 1008 -5.04 34.84 -22.05
N LEU A 1009 -4.11 35.21 -22.93
CA LEU A 1009 -2.85 34.49 -23.12
C LEU A 1009 -1.68 35.39 -22.76
N ILE A 1010 -0.71 34.85 -22.02
CA ILE A 1010 0.55 35.49 -21.69
C ILE A 1010 1.68 34.59 -22.23
N PRO A 1011 2.70 35.14 -22.90
CA PRO A 1011 3.90 34.36 -23.23
C PRO A 1011 4.52 33.76 -21.96
N ALA A 1012 4.93 32.48 -22.01
CA ALA A 1012 5.52 31.78 -20.86
C ALA A 1012 6.86 32.36 -20.40
#